data_AF-A0A0D9WG96-F1
#
_entry.id   AF-A0A0D9WG96-F1
#
_cell.length_a   1.000
_cell.length_b   1.000
_cell.length_c   1.000
_cell.angle_alpha   90.00
_cell.angle_beta   90.00
_cell.angle_gamma   90.00
#
_symmetry.space_group_name_H-M   'P 1'
#
loop_
_entity.id
_entity.type
_entity.pdbx_description
1 polymer ?
#
loop_
_entity_poly.entity_id
_entity_poly.type
_entity_poly.pdbx_seq_one_letter_code
_entity_poly.pdbx_strand_id
1 'polypeptide(L)'
;MCRSTTERTSRMIAQFMMKHSFRAISHLEIKHESSSSPIMKTTTALGLLMAAAALAAHALAEQCGSQAGGALCPDCLCCSRFGWCGSTSDYCGDGCQSQCDGCGGGGGGGAVESIVSKELFEQLLLHRNNAACSASGFYTYDAFVTAAAAFPDFAATGDDETRKREVAAFLAQTSHETTGGWPTAPDSPFSWGYCFKEEIGATADYCQLQLWAGGRGHRRGPPENPELVATDPVVSFKTALWFWMTPQAPKPSCHDVITGEWEPTTSDNTAGRVPGYGVITNIINGGLECGHGPDDRMANRIGFYQRYCDVLGIGYGSNLDCYDQRPFNSGLHLVMIAARAAKLVAMKAMALGVLALAYAAATARAEQCGWQAGGAVCHDNLCCSMWGWCGLGRDYCNGGCQSQCGSALFRGDDVVVQQGGGRVGGVASVVTGDLFDRMLPHRDDASCPARGFYTYRAFVAAAAAFPAFAATGDNDTRKREVAAFLAQTSHATSGGPYSCGYCYKEVKGATSDFCVPNARWPCAPGKAYHARGPMQIAYNYNYGAAGEAIGADLLGNPELVATDPTVAFKTALWLWMTPPSPRSPSQPSCHAVSTGQWTPTTEDRAAGRAPGYGLTTNILTGGLQCAAGGGGSGAGRVAFYRRYCDVLGVSYGPNLDCSGQAPFDEDIVSSAAGK
;
A
#
# COMPACT_ATOMS: atom_id res chain seq x y z
N MET A 1 33.26 22.47 1.13
CA MET A 1 33.54 22.41 2.59
C MET A 1 32.40 21.59 3.18
N CYS A 2 32.55 20.47 3.87
CA CYS A 2 33.66 19.95 4.68
C CYS A 2 34.16 18.57 4.23
N ARG A 3 35.45 18.32 4.50
CA ARG A 3 36.18 17.06 4.30
C ARG A 3 35.89 16.06 5.42
N SER A 4 36.02 14.78 5.07
CA SER A 4 35.83 13.56 5.86
C SER A 4 36.74 13.44 7.09
N THR A 5 36.13 13.10 8.24
CA THR A 5 36.80 12.52 9.42
C THR A 5 36.27 11.11 9.68
N THR A 6 36.33 10.25 8.67
CA THR A 6 35.96 8.82 8.81
C THR A 6 36.86 7.91 7.98
N GLU A 7 38.14 8.25 7.88
CA GLU A 7 39.14 7.41 7.18
C GLU A 7 40.39 7.09 8.03
N ARG A 8 40.35 7.31 9.35
CA ARG A 8 41.47 6.95 10.26
C ARG A 8 41.17 5.93 11.35
N THR A 9 39.94 5.46 11.50
CA THR A 9 39.59 4.47 12.55
C THR A 9 39.47 3.03 12.03
N SER A 10 39.29 2.81 10.73
CA SER A 10 39.20 1.45 10.15
C SER A 10 40.56 0.80 9.84
N ARG A 11 41.68 1.54 9.91
CA ARG A 11 43.04 0.96 9.80
C ARG A 11 43.73 0.63 11.13
N MET A 12 43.17 1.01 12.28
CA MET A 12 43.76 0.69 13.60
C MET A 12 43.15 -0.54 14.27
N ILE A 13 41.96 -1.00 13.88
CA ILE A 13 41.30 -2.17 14.51
C ILE A 13 41.66 -3.48 13.79
N ALA A 14 41.97 -3.44 12.49
CA ALA A 14 42.46 -4.61 11.73
C ALA A 14 43.92 -4.99 12.02
N GLN A 15 44.72 -4.11 12.65
CA GLN A 15 46.11 -4.40 13.05
C GLN A 15 46.28 -4.85 14.51
N PHE A 16 45.23 -4.79 15.33
CA PHE A 16 45.29 -5.19 16.75
C PHE A 16 44.90 -6.67 16.98
N MET A 17 44.18 -7.31 16.06
CA MET A 17 43.72 -8.71 16.18
C MET A 17 44.65 -9.76 15.53
N MET A 18 45.79 -9.37 14.93
CA MET A 18 46.72 -10.32 14.26
C MET A 18 48.12 -10.43 14.91
N LYS A 19 48.34 -9.91 16.13
CA LYS A 19 49.71 -9.83 16.71
C LYS A 19 49.96 -10.43 18.09
N HIS A 20 49.03 -11.20 18.67
CA HIS A 20 49.31 -11.93 19.90
C HIS A 20 48.76 -13.35 19.85
N SER A 21 49.61 -14.30 19.44
CA SER A 21 49.77 -15.64 20.04
C SER A 21 50.60 -16.55 19.12
N PHE A 22 51.93 -16.41 19.10
CA PHE A 22 52.83 -17.50 18.71
C PHE A 22 54.23 -17.29 19.33
N ARG A 23 54.76 -18.37 19.93
CA ARG A 23 56.04 -18.56 20.67
C ARG A 23 55.99 -18.11 22.13
N ALA A 24 56.33 -18.90 23.14
CA ALA A 24 57.03 -20.19 23.25
C ALA A 24 56.38 -20.95 24.45
N ILE A 25 56.36 -22.28 24.53
CA ILE A 25 57.44 -23.12 25.04
C ILE A 25 57.00 -24.57 24.80
N SER A 26 57.84 -25.36 24.13
CA SER A 26 57.79 -26.83 24.19
C SER A 26 59.22 -27.35 24.18
N HIS A 27 59.77 -27.52 25.39
CA HIS A 27 60.80 -28.52 25.70
C HIS A 27 60.62 -28.87 27.17
N LEU A 28 59.95 -29.98 27.45
CA LEU A 28 60.35 -30.88 28.53
C LEU A 28 59.65 -32.22 28.36
N GLU A 29 60.47 -33.22 28.64
CA GLU A 29 60.39 -34.59 28.18
C GLU A 29 59.24 -35.40 28.77
N ILE A 30 58.86 -36.37 27.95
CA ILE A 30 58.12 -37.59 28.25
C ILE A 30 58.76 -38.33 29.44
N LYS A 31 57.96 -38.74 30.42
CA LYS A 31 58.10 -40.06 31.05
C LYS A 31 56.72 -40.69 31.32
N HIS A 32 56.45 -41.67 30.48
CA HIS A 32 55.84 -42.99 30.74
C HIS A 32 55.12 -43.20 32.08
N GLU A 33 53.85 -43.57 31.98
CA GLU A 33 53.34 -44.93 32.24
C GLU A 33 52.11 -45.00 33.17
N SER A 34 51.20 -45.91 32.78
CA SER A 34 50.24 -46.65 33.61
C SER A 34 48.75 -46.28 33.51
N SER A 35 48.04 -47.16 32.80
CA SER A 35 46.79 -47.82 33.23
C SER A 35 45.42 -47.25 32.79
N SER A 36 44.88 -47.91 31.76
CA SER A 36 43.58 -48.60 31.72
C SER A 36 42.28 -47.87 32.15
N SER A 37 41.37 -47.60 31.20
CA SER A 37 39.95 -48.06 31.20
C SER A 37 39.00 -47.32 30.21
N PRO A 38 37.88 -47.95 29.78
CA PRO A 38 37.28 -47.81 28.44
C PRO A 38 36.27 -46.66 28.27
N ILE A 39 36.37 -45.59 29.04
CA ILE A 39 35.30 -44.58 29.17
C ILE A 39 35.37 -43.50 28.07
N MET A 40 36.46 -43.42 27.30
CA MET A 40 36.69 -42.32 26.35
C MET A 40 36.33 -42.64 24.89
N LYS A 41 35.79 -43.84 24.59
CA LYS A 41 35.34 -44.21 23.24
C LYS A 41 33.83 -44.01 23.01
N THR A 42 33.04 -43.85 24.07
CA THR A 42 31.58 -43.68 23.98
C THR A 42 31.15 -42.23 23.78
N THR A 43 31.93 -41.24 24.23
CA THR A 43 31.58 -39.81 24.11
C THR A 43 31.79 -39.24 22.71
N THR A 44 32.76 -39.76 21.94
CA THR A 44 33.00 -39.31 20.55
C THR A 44 32.00 -39.92 19.56
N ALA A 45 31.53 -41.15 19.81
CA ALA A 45 30.54 -41.82 18.98
C ALA A 45 29.13 -41.20 19.13
N LEU A 46 28.77 -40.77 20.35
CA LEU A 46 27.47 -40.15 20.61
C LEU A 46 27.37 -38.72 20.02
N GLY A 47 28.49 -37.98 19.99
CA GLY A 47 28.55 -36.65 19.37
C GLY A 47 28.39 -36.68 17.84
N LEU A 48 28.94 -37.69 17.18
CA LEU A 48 28.80 -37.89 15.72
C LEU A 48 27.40 -38.37 15.32
N LEU A 49 26.73 -39.18 16.16
CA LEU A 49 25.33 -39.60 15.94
C LEU A 49 24.33 -38.45 16.14
N MET A 50 24.57 -37.56 17.11
CA MET A 50 23.72 -36.38 17.34
C MET A 50 23.91 -35.31 16.26
N ALA A 51 25.11 -35.16 15.70
CA ALA A 51 25.36 -34.27 14.57
C ALA A 51 24.73 -34.80 13.26
N ALA A 52 24.73 -36.11 13.05
CA ALA A 52 24.07 -36.74 11.89
C ALA A 52 22.52 -36.67 12.00
N ALA A 53 21.96 -36.76 13.20
CA ALA A 53 20.52 -36.58 13.43
C ALA A 53 20.07 -35.12 13.29
N ALA A 54 20.92 -34.14 13.64
CA ALA A 54 20.63 -32.72 13.47
C ALA A 54 20.69 -32.26 12.00
N LEU A 55 21.48 -32.93 11.15
CA LEU A 55 21.53 -32.69 9.70
C LEU A 55 20.39 -33.36 8.92
N ALA A 56 19.64 -34.29 9.54
CA ALA A 56 18.51 -34.96 8.92
C ALA A 56 17.15 -34.25 9.15
N ALA A 57 17.11 -33.16 9.93
CA ALA A 57 15.85 -32.53 10.38
C ALA A 57 15.48 -31.21 9.69
N HIS A 58 16.25 -30.71 8.70
CA HIS A 58 15.94 -29.44 8.01
C HIS A 58 16.12 -29.49 6.48
N ALA A 59 15.87 -30.64 5.87
CA ALA A 59 15.54 -30.70 4.45
C ALA A 59 14.15 -31.33 4.32
N LEU A 60 13.11 -30.50 4.35
CA LEU A 60 11.83 -30.88 3.77
C LEU A 60 11.99 -30.84 2.25
N ALA A 61 12.74 -31.79 1.70
CA ALA A 61 12.59 -32.10 0.29
C ALA A 61 11.25 -32.82 0.18
N GLU A 62 10.35 -32.34 -0.66
CA GLU A 62 9.10 -33.06 -0.89
C GLU A 62 9.39 -34.32 -1.71
N GLN A 63 8.71 -35.41 -1.37
CA GLN A 63 8.85 -36.67 -2.10
C GLN A 63 7.90 -36.68 -3.30
N CYS A 64 8.42 -37.03 -4.48
CA CYS A 64 7.63 -37.20 -5.71
C CYS A 64 7.98 -38.53 -6.40
N GLY A 65 7.25 -38.89 -7.46
CA GLY A 65 7.52 -40.09 -8.26
C GLY A 65 7.07 -41.39 -7.61
N SER A 66 7.66 -42.50 -8.01
CA SER A 66 7.27 -43.86 -7.58
C SER A 66 7.35 -44.09 -6.06
N GLN A 67 8.24 -43.36 -5.39
CA GLN A 67 8.43 -43.38 -3.94
C GLN A 67 7.28 -42.70 -3.17
N ALA A 68 6.51 -41.85 -3.85
CA ALA A 68 5.40 -41.09 -3.31
C ALA A 68 4.07 -41.38 -4.04
N GLY A 69 3.89 -42.62 -4.51
CA GLY A 69 2.63 -43.03 -5.16
C GLY A 69 2.35 -42.34 -6.50
N GLY A 70 3.39 -41.86 -7.19
CA GLY A 70 3.26 -41.13 -8.45
C GLY A 70 3.00 -39.62 -8.29
N ALA A 71 3.15 -39.06 -7.09
CA ALA A 71 2.98 -37.63 -6.85
C ALA A 71 3.91 -36.79 -7.75
N LEU A 72 3.38 -35.71 -8.30
CA LEU A 72 4.16 -34.70 -9.01
C LEU A 72 4.75 -33.71 -8.01
N CYS A 73 5.90 -33.14 -8.35
CA CYS A 73 6.53 -32.13 -7.52
C CYS A 73 5.79 -30.78 -7.71
N PRO A 74 5.55 -29.99 -6.64
CA PRO A 74 4.95 -28.65 -6.77
C PRO A 74 5.86 -27.70 -7.57
N ASP A 75 5.28 -26.60 -8.06
CA ASP A 75 5.97 -25.54 -8.82
C ASP A 75 6.77 -26.01 -10.05
N CYS A 76 6.31 -27.10 -10.71
CA CYS A 76 6.93 -27.68 -11.89
C CYS A 76 8.40 -28.13 -11.70
N LEU A 77 8.80 -28.45 -10.47
CA LEU A 77 10.13 -28.98 -10.18
C LEU A 77 10.30 -30.41 -10.74
N CYS A 78 11.50 -30.76 -11.17
CA CYS A 78 11.78 -32.12 -11.65
C CYS A 78 11.75 -33.13 -10.50
N CYS A 79 11.16 -34.30 -10.76
CA CYS A 79 11.24 -35.42 -9.86
C CYS A 79 12.52 -36.21 -10.15
N SER A 80 13.51 -36.13 -9.26
CA SER A 80 14.74 -36.91 -9.41
C SER A 80 14.48 -38.41 -9.44
N ARG A 81 15.46 -39.18 -9.93
CA ARG A 81 15.45 -40.66 -9.88
C ARG A 81 15.26 -41.26 -8.49
N PHE A 82 15.50 -40.47 -7.44
CA PHE A 82 15.39 -40.88 -6.04
C PHE A 82 14.09 -40.42 -5.37
N GLY A 83 13.21 -39.75 -6.11
CA GLY A 83 11.88 -39.37 -5.65
C GLY A 83 11.85 -38.09 -4.84
N TRP A 84 12.65 -37.09 -5.24
CA TRP A 84 12.71 -35.78 -4.59
C TRP A 84 12.54 -34.65 -5.61
N CYS A 85 11.91 -33.55 -5.20
CA CYS A 85 11.67 -32.35 -6.01
C CYS A 85 12.93 -31.47 -6.11
N GLY A 86 13.29 -31.00 -7.30
CA GLY A 86 14.34 -29.98 -7.49
C GLY A 86 14.51 -29.51 -8.93
N SER A 87 15.34 -28.49 -9.16
CA SER A 87 15.48 -27.80 -10.46
C SER A 87 16.87 -27.93 -11.10
N THR A 88 17.81 -28.63 -10.48
CA THR A 88 19.17 -28.82 -11.03
C THR A 88 19.23 -30.06 -11.92
N SER A 89 20.34 -30.23 -12.65
CA SER A 89 20.58 -31.41 -13.49
C SER A 89 20.52 -32.74 -12.73
N ASP A 90 20.77 -32.74 -11.41
CA ASP A 90 20.66 -33.94 -10.57
C ASP A 90 19.20 -34.42 -10.41
N TYR A 91 18.24 -33.50 -10.59
CA TYR A 91 16.80 -33.74 -10.51
C TYR A 91 16.17 -33.89 -11.89
N CYS A 92 16.61 -33.07 -12.86
CA CYS A 92 16.04 -33.01 -14.22
C CYS A 92 16.76 -33.89 -15.25
N GLY A 93 17.98 -34.36 -14.94
CA GLY A 93 18.81 -35.14 -15.86
C GLY A 93 18.51 -36.65 -15.85
N ASP A 94 19.55 -37.45 -16.07
CA ASP A 94 19.43 -38.90 -16.26
C ASP A 94 18.71 -39.61 -15.09
N GLY A 95 17.57 -40.22 -15.42
CA GLY A 95 16.74 -40.97 -14.50
C GLY A 95 15.64 -40.14 -13.81
N CYS A 96 15.44 -38.88 -14.19
CA CYS A 96 14.28 -38.11 -13.77
C CYS A 96 12.96 -38.88 -14.05
N GLN A 97 12.05 -38.85 -13.07
CA GLN A 97 10.79 -39.61 -13.08
C GLN A 97 9.60 -38.83 -13.65
N SER A 98 9.54 -37.52 -13.45
CA SER A 98 8.44 -36.65 -13.92
C SER A 98 8.86 -35.18 -13.93
N GLN A 99 8.20 -34.36 -14.77
CA GLN A 99 8.49 -32.93 -14.95
C GLN A 99 9.95 -32.62 -15.36
N CYS A 100 10.60 -33.57 -16.03
CA CYS A 100 12.04 -33.54 -16.36
C CYS A 100 12.43 -32.43 -17.33
N ASP A 101 11.53 -32.15 -18.27
CA ASP A 101 11.63 -31.05 -19.22
C ASP A 101 10.62 -29.93 -18.87
N GLY A 102 10.19 -29.87 -17.60
CA GLY A 102 9.09 -29.04 -17.14
C GLY A 102 7.71 -29.69 -17.27
N CYS A 103 6.67 -28.91 -16.99
CA CYS A 103 5.28 -29.34 -17.05
C CYS A 103 4.79 -29.43 -18.51
N GLY A 104 4.99 -30.57 -19.15
CA GLY A 104 4.54 -30.81 -20.53
C GLY A 104 3.49 -31.92 -20.66
N GLY A 105 2.24 -31.54 -20.96
CA GLY A 105 1.33 -32.38 -21.76
C GLY A 105 -0.10 -32.59 -21.25
N GLY A 106 -0.96 -31.56 -21.36
CA GLY A 106 -2.39 -31.68 -21.05
C GLY A 106 -3.28 -30.52 -21.50
N GLY A 107 -3.16 -30.06 -22.75
CA GLY A 107 -4.26 -29.46 -23.53
C GLY A 107 -4.92 -28.16 -23.03
N GLY A 108 -4.23 -27.04 -23.19
CA GLY A 108 -4.79 -25.69 -23.07
C GLY A 108 -3.68 -24.64 -23.10
N GLY A 109 -2.98 -24.49 -24.23
CA GLY A 109 -1.99 -23.42 -24.38
C GLY A 109 -2.64 -22.08 -24.07
N GLY A 110 -2.05 -21.34 -23.15
CA GLY A 110 -2.50 -20.01 -22.77
C GLY A 110 -2.59 -19.10 -24.00
N ALA A 111 -3.43 -18.08 -23.91
CA ALA A 111 -3.72 -17.19 -25.04
C ALA A 111 -2.45 -16.62 -25.71
N VAL A 112 -1.40 -16.32 -24.94
CA VAL A 112 -0.11 -15.82 -25.47
C VAL A 112 0.69 -16.88 -26.23
N GLU A 113 0.67 -18.14 -25.78
CA GLU A 113 1.44 -19.25 -26.40
C GLU A 113 0.89 -19.59 -27.79
N SER A 114 -0.42 -19.39 -27.99
CA SER A 114 -1.07 -19.54 -29.29
C SER A 114 -0.73 -18.43 -30.30
N ILE A 115 -0.20 -17.29 -29.82
CA ILE A 115 0.10 -16.10 -30.64
C ILE A 115 1.61 -15.97 -30.89
N VAL A 116 2.43 -16.17 -29.87
CA VAL A 116 3.90 -16.09 -29.96
C VAL A 116 4.49 -17.39 -29.44
N SER A 117 5.01 -18.20 -30.37
CA SER A 117 5.80 -19.39 -30.03
C SER A 117 7.17 -19.00 -29.47
N LYS A 118 7.86 -19.96 -28.87
CA LYS A 118 9.23 -19.76 -28.37
C LYS A 118 10.16 -19.28 -29.47
N GLU A 119 10.08 -19.88 -30.65
CA GLU A 119 10.90 -19.50 -31.81
C GLU A 119 10.63 -18.05 -32.24
N LEU A 120 9.35 -17.65 -32.23
CA LEU A 120 8.96 -16.30 -32.60
C LEU A 120 9.42 -15.28 -31.56
N PHE A 121 9.32 -15.61 -30.28
CA PHE A 121 9.87 -14.79 -29.20
C PHE A 121 11.39 -14.59 -29.33
N GLU A 122 12.13 -15.66 -29.65
CA GLU A 122 13.57 -15.58 -29.89
C GLU A 122 13.91 -14.74 -31.14
N GLN A 123 13.08 -14.76 -32.19
CA GLN A 123 13.25 -13.90 -33.37
C GLN A 123 12.94 -12.43 -33.09
N LEU A 124 11.90 -12.16 -32.30
CA LEU A 124 11.52 -10.81 -31.90
C LEU A 124 12.64 -10.19 -31.07
N LEU A 125 13.12 -10.89 -30.03
CA LEU A 125 14.15 -10.40 -29.12
C LEU A 125 15.54 -10.98 -29.41
N LEU A 126 15.95 -10.87 -30.67
CA LEU A 126 17.08 -11.58 -31.28
C LEU A 126 18.42 -11.42 -30.55
N HIS A 127 18.80 -10.20 -30.17
CA HIS A 127 20.13 -9.92 -29.60
C HIS A 127 20.15 -9.74 -28.08
N ARG A 128 19.05 -9.97 -27.36
CA ARG A 128 18.99 -9.73 -25.90
C ARG A 128 20.01 -10.55 -25.09
N ASN A 129 20.40 -11.72 -25.61
CA ASN A 129 21.38 -12.64 -25.01
C ASN A 129 22.80 -12.43 -25.56
N ASN A 130 23.05 -11.33 -26.26
CA ASN A 130 24.40 -10.96 -26.65
C ASN A 130 25.24 -10.67 -25.38
N ALA A 131 26.51 -11.06 -25.36
CA ALA A 131 27.40 -10.84 -24.22
C ALA A 131 27.60 -9.35 -23.86
N ALA A 132 27.31 -8.42 -24.78
CA ALA A 132 27.33 -6.98 -24.52
C ALA A 132 26.12 -6.49 -23.69
N CYS A 133 25.07 -7.30 -23.57
CA CYS A 133 23.87 -6.96 -22.82
C CYS A 133 23.97 -7.36 -21.35
N SER A 134 23.74 -6.42 -20.44
CA SER A 134 23.79 -6.69 -18.99
C SER A 134 22.66 -7.61 -18.51
N ALA A 135 21.57 -7.69 -19.28
CA ALA A 135 20.45 -8.61 -19.05
C ALA A 135 20.58 -9.95 -19.80
N SER A 136 21.75 -10.26 -20.39
CA SER A 136 21.94 -11.51 -21.13
C SER A 136 21.58 -12.74 -20.29
N GLY A 137 20.70 -13.59 -20.83
CA GLY A 137 20.19 -14.80 -20.18
C GLY A 137 19.07 -14.58 -19.16
N PHE A 138 18.67 -13.32 -18.90
CA PHE A 138 17.63 -13.00 -17.91
C PHE A 138 16.22 -13.20 -18.46
N TYR A 139 15.91 -12.60 -19.62
CA TYR A 139 14.56 -12.62 -20.21
C TYR A 139 14.32 -13.90 -21.00
N THR A 140 13.66 -14.88 -20.40
CA THR A 140 13.33 -16.17 -21.03
C THR A 140 11.89 -16.22 -21.53
N TYR A 141 11.63 -17.04 -22.56
CA TYR A 141 10.27 -17.28 -23.05
C TYR A 141 9.35 -17.85 -21.95
N ASP A 142 9.86 -18.80 -21.18
CA ASP A 142 9.09 -19.45 -20.12
C ASP A 142 8.69 -18.44 -19.03
N ALA A 143 9.56 -17.47 -18.71
CA ALA A 143 9.23 -16.39 -17.78
C ALA A 143 8.15 -15.44 -18.35
N PHE A 144 8.23 -15.13 -19.65
CA PHE A 144 7.21 -14.32 -20.34
C PHE A 144 5.83 -15.00 -20.32
N VAL A 145 5.76 -16.28 -20.69
CA VAL A 145 4.51 -17.06 -20.66
C VAL A 145 3.97 -17.19 -19.23
N THR A 146 4.82 -17.51 -18.26
CA THR A 146 4.44 -17.62 -16.84
C THR A 146 3.90 -16.30 -16.29
N ALA A 147 4.48 -15.17 -16.69
CA ALA A 147 4.00 -13.85 -16.31
C ALA A 147 2.67 -13.52 -16.98
N ALA A 148 2.54 -13.78 -18.29
CA ALA A 148 1.31 -13.55 -19.05
C ALA A 148 0.12 -14.35 -18.50
N ALA A 149 0.35 -15.56 -17.98
CA ALA A 149 -0.71 -16.37 -17.35
C ALA A 149 -1.37 -15.68 -16.12
N ALA A 150 -0.74 -14.68 -15.51
CA ALA A 150 -1.33 -13.89 -14.43
C ALA A 150 -2.25 -12.76 -14.92
N PHE A 151 -2.28 -12.49 -16.23
CA PHE A 151 -3.07 -11.44 -16.87
C PHE A 151 -3.88 -12.07 -18.01
N PRO A 152 -5.00 -12.76 -17.71
CA PRO A 152 -5.69 -13.64 -18.66
C PRO A 152 -6.25 -12.93 -19.90
N ASP A 153 -6.46 -11.60 -19.84
CA ASP A 153 -6.96 -10.81 -20.96
C ASP A 153 -5.83 -10.41 -21.94
N PHE A 154 -4.57 -10.39 -21.50
CA PHE A 154 -3.43 -10.06 -22.34
C PHE A 154 -3.25 -11.09 -23.46
N ALA A 155 -3.22 -10.63 -24.71
CA ALA A 155 -3.19 -11.45 -25.91
C ALA A 155 -4.38 -12.42 -26.04
N ALA A 156 -5.49 -12.15 -25.33
CA ALA A 156 -6.72 -12.94 -25.35
C ALA A 156 -7.95 -12.13 -25.80
N THR A 157 -7.82 -10.80 -25.94
CA THR A 157 -8.89 -9.90 -26.35
C THR A 157 -8.86 -9.61 -27.86
N GLY A 158 -10.03 -9.67 -28.50
CA GLY A 158 -10.19 -9.40 -29.94
C GLY A 158 -9.86 -10.59 -30.84
N ASP A 159 -9.75 -10.33 -32.15
CA ASP A 159 -9.35 -11.32 -33.15
C ASP A 159 -7.84 -11.59 -33.13
N ASP A 160 -7.39 -12.62 -33.87
CA ASP A 160 -5.97 -13.01 -33.89
C ASP A 160 -5.04 -11.87 -34.36
N GLU A 161 -5.50 -10.99 -35.24
CA GLU A 161 -4.72 -9.83 -35.66
C GLU A 161 -4.56 -8.84 -34.49
N THR A 162 -5.62 -8.56 -33.75
CA THR A 162 -5.61 -7.71 -32.56
C THR A 162 -4.75 -8.28 -31.44
N ARG A 163 -4.84 -9.58 -31.19
CA ARG A 163 -4.01 -10.29 -30.20
C ARG A 163 -2.53 -10.24 -30.56
N LYS A 164 -2.18 -10.47 -31.84
CA LYS A 164 -0.81 -10.28 -32.35
C LYS A 164 -0.35 -8.84 -32.21
N ARG A 165 -1.22 -7.88 -32.52
CA ARG A 165 -0.92 -6.44 -32.46
C ARG A 165 -0.66 -5.97 -31.04
N GLU A 166 -1.42 -6.47 -30.07
CA GLU A 166 -1.17 -6.24 -28.66
C GLU A 166 0.21 -6.73 -28.25
N VAL A 167 0.57 -7.98 -28.58
CA VAL A 167 1.88 -8.52 -28.23
C VAL A 167 3.01 -7.74 -28.92
N ALA A 168 2.83 -7.38 -30.20
CA ALA A 168 3.78 -6.54 -30.92
C ALA A 168 3.99 -5.18 -30.23
N ALA A 169 2.90 -4.52 -29.84
CA ALA A 169 2.93 -3.21 -29.20
C ALA A 169 3.57 -3.28 -27.80
N PHE A 170 3.21 -4.27 -26.99
CA PHE A 170 3.77 -4.49 -25.67
C PHE A 170 5.28 -4.72 -25.73
N LEU A 171 5.71 -5.68 -26.57
CA LEU A 171 7.12 -6.00 -26.73
C LEU A 171 7.89 -4.81 -27.29
N ALA A 172 7.31 -4.03 -28.20
CA ALA A 172 7.99 -2.90 -28.81
C ALA A 172 8.24 -1.76 -27.82
N GLN A 173 7.23 -1.41 -27.01
CA GLN A 173 7.38 -0.38 -25.98
C GLN A 173 8.44 -0.78 -24.94
N THR A 174 8.37 -2.01 -24.44
CA THR A 174 9.34 -2.52 -23.46
C THR A 174 10.73 -2.71 -24.07
N SER A 175 10.83 -3.03 -25.36
CA SER A 175 12.11 -3.08 -26.09
C SER A 175 12.76 -1.71 -26.21
N HIS A 176 11.98 -0.65 -26.41
CA HIS A 176 12.49 0.72 -26.37
C HIS A 176 13.07 1.08 -25.00
N GLU A 177 12.34 0.79 -23.91
CA GLU A 177 12.81 1.09 -22.54
C GLU A 177 14.14 0.38 -22.18
N THR A 178 14.43 -0.73 -22.85
CA THR A 178 15.56 -1.63 -22.53
C THR A 178 16.52 -1.80 -23.69
N THR A 179 16.48 -0.91 -24.68
CA THR A 179 17.23 -1.07 -25.94
C THR A 179 18.73 -0.94 -25.73
N GLY A 180 19.49 -1.87 -26.28
CA GLY A 180 20.93 -1.76 -26.50
C GLY A 180 21.29 -1.41 -27.95
N GLY A 181 20.30 -1.09 -28.78
CA GLY A 181 20.48 -0.83 -30.21
C GLY A 181 21.10 0.54 -30.49
N TRP A 182 21.92 0.59 -31.53
CA TRP A 182 22.48 1.82 -32.11
C TRP A 182 22.22 1.84 -33.62
N PRO A 183 22.35 2.98 -34.31
CA PRO A 183 21.92 3.12 -35.71
C PRO A 183 22.50 2.09 -36.69
N THR A 184 23.69 1.55 -36.42
CA THR A 184 24.38 0.56 -37.25
C THR A 184 24.49 -0.82 -36.57
N ALA A 185 23.61 -1.11 -35.61
CA ALA A 185 23.63 -2.39 -34.92
C ALA A 185 23.31 -3.56 -35.88
N PRO A 186 23.94 -4.74 -35.69
CA PRO A 186 23.63 -5.94 -36.45
C PRO A 186 22.12 -6.23 -36.48
N ASP A 187 21.62 -6.69 -37.62
CA ASP A 187 20.22 -7.07 -37.90
C ASP A 187 19.14 -5.99 -37.72
N SER A 188 19.55 -4.75 -37.36
CA SER A 188 18.77 -3.52 -37.13
C SER A 188 18.86 -3.06 -35.67
N PRO A 189 18.87 -1.73 -35.38
CA PRO A 189 18.69 -1.21 -34.02
C PRO A 189 17.47 -1.79 -33.30
N PHE A 190 16.43 -2.20 -34.04
CA PHE A 190 15.17 -2.71 -33.51
C PHE A 190 15.19 -4.22 -33.17
N SER A 191 16.35 -4.86 -33.26
CA SER A 191 16.55 -6.27 -32.84
C SER A 191 17.28 -6.41 -31.50
N TRP A 192 17.58 -5.28 -30.85
CA TRP A 192 18.37 -5.15 -29.62
C TRP A 192 17.55 -4.69 -28.40
N GLY A 193 16.24 -4.96 -28.41
CA GLY A 193 15.40 -4.80 -27.22
C GLY A 193 15.78 -5.76 -26.10
N TYR A 194 15.40 -5.45 -24.86
CA TYR A 194 15.65 -6.30 -23.68
C TYR A 194 17.14 -6.54 -23.36
N CYS A 195 18.01 -5.62 -23.77
CA CYS A 195 19.44 -5.69 -23.50
C CYS A 195 19.79 -5.28 -22.05
N PHE A 196 18.94 -4.46 -21.44
CA PHE A 196 19.07 -3.96 -20.07
C PHE A 196 17.86 -4.37 -19.21
N LYS A 197 18.07 -4.45 -17.90
CA LYS A 197 17.04 -4.76 -16.89
C LYS A 197 17.01 -3.77 -15.71
N GLU A 198 17.98 -2.86 -15.70
CA GLU A 198 18.17 -1.82 -14.68
C GLU A 198 18.58 -0.53 -15.40
N GLU A 199 18.23 0.62 -14.82
CA GLU A 199 18.58 1.92 -15.37
C GLU A 199 20.09 2.16 -15.29
N ILE A 200 20.71 2.54 -16.42
CA ILE A 200 22.14 2.82 -16.47
C ILE A 200 22.39 4.24 -15.95
N GLY A 201 23.19 4.35 -14.88
CA GLY A 201 23.65 5.64 -14.39
C GLY A 201 22.60 6.42 -13.61
N ALA A 202 21.67 5.73 -12.93
CA ALA A 202 20.71 6.35 -12.03
C ALA A 202 21.40 7.33 -11.05
N THR A 203 20.98 8.59 -11.09
CA THR A 203 21.56 9.69 -10.27
C THR A 203 20.67 10.10 -9.10
N ALA A 204 19.48 9.49 -8.99
CA ALA A 204 18.50 9.69 -7.94
C ALA A 204 17.79 8.37 -7.62
N ASP A 205 17.38 8.16 -6.38
CA ASP A 205 16.69 6.92 -5.94
C ASP A 205 15.23 6.81 -6.44
N TYR A 206 14.81 7.72 -7.33
CA TYR A 206 13.45 7.87 -7.88
C TYR A 206 12.31 7.80 -6.84
N CYS A 207 12.62 8.10 -5.56
CA CYS A 207 11.65 8.15 -4.48
C CYS A 207 10.83 9.45 -4.56
N GLN A 208 9.81 9.46 -5.41
CA GLN A 208 8.81 10.52 -5.40
C GLN A 208 7.69 10.15 -4.41
N LEU A 209 7.37 11.05 -3.47
CA LEU A 209 6.11 11.05 -2.72
C LEU A 209 4.96 11.31 -3.69
N GLN A 210 4.63 10.33 -4.54
CA GLN A 210 3.47 10.36 -5.42
C GLN A 210 2.35 9.50 -4.84
N LEU A 211 1.29 10.19 -4.44
CA LEU A 211 -0.02 9.67 -4.13
C LEU A 211 -0.53 8.89 -5.35
N TRP A 212 -0.49 7.56 -5.32
CA TRP A 212 -1.11 6.71 -6.34
C TRP A 212 -2.63 6.70 -6.14
N ALA A 213 -3.35 7.12 -7.18
CA ALA A 213 -4.80 7.05 -7.31
C ALA A 213 -5.17 5.83 -8.18
N GLY A 214 -6.05 4.95 -7.67
CA GLY A 214 -6.67 3.86 -8.45
C GLY A 214 -6.75 2.53 -7.66
N GLY A 215 -7.97 2.10 -7.34
CA GLY A 215 -8.24 0.99 -6.42
C GLY A 215 -8.43 -0.40 -7.04
N ARG A 216 -8.63 -1.36 -6.13
CA ARG A 216 -8.89 -2.82 -6.27
C ARG A 216 -7.67 -3.71 -6.57
N GLY A 217 -7.24 -4.39 -5.50
CA GLY A 217 -7.10 -5.85 -5.60
C GLY A 217 -5.70 -6.44 -5.70
N HIS A 218 -4.67 -5.90 -5.04
CA HIS A 218 -3.54 -6.69 -4.54
C HIS A 218 -2.72 -5.82 -3.57
N ARG A 219 -2.41 -6.34 -2.37
CA ARG A 219 -1.46 -5.70 -1.45
C ARG A 219 -0.08 -5.81 -2.04
N ARG A 220 0.50 -4.71 -2.51
CA ARG A 220 1.96 -4.50 -2.44
C ARG A 220 2.17 -3.03 -2.09
N GLY A 221 2.83 -2.77 -0.96
CA GLY A 221 3.53 -1.50 -0.76
C GLY A 221 4.65 -1.36 -1.82
N PRO A 222 5.55 -0.37 -1.71
CA PRO A 222 6.83 -0.51 -2.40
C PRO A 222 7.36 -1.93 -2.09
N PRO A 223 7.88 -2.66 -3.10
CA PRO A 223 8.27 -4.05 -2.87
C PRO A 223 9.20 -4.07 -1.66
N GLU A 224 8.98 -4.98 -0.71
CA GLU A 224 9.95 -5.21 0.37
C GLU A 224 11.32 -5.62 -0.20
N ASN A 225 11.35 -5.94 -1.51
CA ASN A 225 12.53 -6.22 -2.31
C ASN A 225 12.35 -5.71 -3.76
N PRO A 226 12.58 -4.42 -4.07
CA PRO A 226 12.41 -3.88 -5.43
C PRO A 226 13.38 -4.52 -6.43
N GLU A 227 14.50 -5.05 -5.92
CA GLU A 227 15.49 -5.81 -6.68
C GLU A 227 14.91 -7.06 -7.34
N LEU A 228 13.75 -7.58 -6.87
CA LEU A 228 13.06 -8.70 -7.54
C LEU A 228 12.71 -8.39 -8.99
N VAL A 229 12.47 -7.12 -9.33
CA VAL A 229 12.18 -6.72 -10.72
C VAL A 229 13.40 -6.93 -11.63
N ALA A 230 14.62 -6.88 -11.08
CA ALA A 230 15.89 -7.08 -11.80
C ALA A 230 16.54 -8.46 -11.54
N THR A 231 16.01 -9.26 -10.62
CA THR A 231 16.58 -10.56 -10.21
C THR A 231 15.65 -11.75 -10.47
N ASP A 232 14.34 -11.54 -10.60
CA ASP A 232 13.36 -12.55 -10.99
C ASP A 232 12.70 -12.15 -12.33
N PRO A 233 12.94 -12.90 -13.41
CA PRO A 233 12.42 -12.54 -14.73
C PRO A 233 10.89 -12.66 -14.84
N VAL A 234 10.26 -13.55 -14.05
CA VAL A 234 8.78 -13.65 -14.01
C VAL A 234 8.21 -12.41 -13.34
N VAL A 235 8.79 -11.98 -12.21
CA VAL A 235 8.36 -10.73 -11.55
C VAL A 235 8.60 -9.52 -12.46
N SER A 236 9.74 -9.47 -13.15
CA SER A 236 10.06 -8.42 -14.12
C SER A 236 8.97 -8.28 -15.19
N PHE A 237 8.63 -9.37 -15.90
CA PHE A 237 7.54 -9.36 -16.88
C PHE A 237 6.18 -9.03 -16.26
N LYS A 238 5.87 -9.54 -15.06
CA LYS A 238 4.60 -9.22 -14.36
C LYS A 238 4.46 -7.73 -14.07
N THR A 239 5.54 -7.02 -13.76
CA THR A 239 5.47 -5.56 -13.54
C THR A 239 5.18 -4.80 -14.83
N ALA A 240 5.79 -5.20 -15.95
CA ALA A 240 5.53 -4.60 -17.26
C ALA A 240 4.08 -4.86 -17.72
N LEU A 241 3.61 -6.11 -17.56
CA LEU A 241 2.22 -6.48 -17.85
C LEU A 241 1.24 -5.75 -16.93
N TRP A 242 1.53 -5.63 -15.63
CA TRP A 242 0.70 -4.84 -14.72
C TRP A 242 0.54 -3.40 -15.20
N PHE A 243 1.63 -2.75 -15.62
CA PHE A 243 1.57 -1.39 -16.16
C PHE A 243 0.71 -1.34 -17.44
N TRP A 244 0.91 -2.30 -18.35
CA TRP A 244 0.19 -2.39 -19.61
C TRP A 244 -1.33 -2.53 -19.42
N MET A 245 -1.74 -3.37 -18.47
CA MET A 245 -3.13 -3.72 -18.21
C MET A 245 -3.86 -2.75 -17.26
N THR A 246 -3.16 -1.86 -16.56
CA THR A 246 -3.76 -1.06 -15.48
C THR A 246 -4.02 0.39 -15.91
N PRO A 247 -5.28 0.86 -15.95
CA PRO A 247 -5.57 2.27 -16.17
C PRO A 247 -5.13 3.12 -14.98
N GLN A 248 -4.52 4.28 -15.25
CA GLN A 248 -4.06 5.24 -14.25
C GLN A 248 -4.62 6.61 -14.60
N ALA A 249 -5.84 6.88 -14.13
CA ALA A 249 -6.61 8.07 -14.51
C ALA A 249 -5.75 9.36 -14.42
N PRO A 250 -5.73 10.21 -15.47
CA PRO A 250 -6.63 10.20 -16.63
C PRO A 250 -6.23 9.25 -17.78
N LYS A 251 -5.16 8.46 -17.64
CA LYS A 251 -4.67 7.56 -18.69
C LYS A 251 -5.53 6.27 -18.73
N PRO A 252 -6.01 5.83 -19.91
CA PRO A 252 -6.54 4.47 -20.05
C PRO A 252 -5.41 3.44 -19.91
N SER A 253 -5.74 2.15 -19.90
CA SER A 253 -4.73 1.09 -20.00
C SER A 253 -4.17 1.06 -21.43
N CYS A 254 -2.96 0.53 -21.61
CA CYS A 254 -2.40 0.31 -22.95
C CYS A 254 -3.15 -0.83 -23.67
N HIS A 255 -3.62 -1.82 -22.90
CA HIS A 255 -4.48 -2.91 -23.34
C HIS A 255 -5.72 -2.39 -24.07
N ASP A 256 -6.56 -1.60 -23.39
CA ASP A 256 -7.84 -1.12 -23.93
C ASP A 256 -7.62 -0.29 -25.20
N VAL A 257 -6.51 0.45 -25.30
CA VAL A 257 -6.16 1.22 -26.50
C VAL A 257 -5.88 0.30 -27.69
N ILE A 258 -5.02 -0.71 -27.52
CA ILE A 258 -4.57 -1.53 -28.65
C ILE A 258 -5.61 -2.57 -29.07
N THR A 259 -6.48 -2.99 -28.14
CA THR A 259 -7.60 -3.90 -28.40
C THR A 259 -8.83 -3.19 -28.95
N GLY A 260 -8.83 -1.85 -28.93
CA GLY A 260 -9.93 -1.03 -29.44
C GLY A 260 -11.10 -0.86 -28.46
N GLU A 261 -10.91 -1.19 -27.19
CA GLU A 261 -11.92 -1.03 -26.13
C GLU A 261 -11.94 0.37 -25.51
N TRP A 262 -10.87 1.16 -25.72
CA TRP A 262 -10.83 2.56 -25.27
C TRP A 262 -11.56 3.50 -26.24
N GLU A 263 -12.60 4.15 -25.74
CA GLU A 263 -13.28 5.24 -26.44
C GLU A 263 -12.73 6.61 -26.00
N PRO A 264 -12.13 7.42 -26.92
CA PRO A 264 -11.63 8.75 -26.59
C PRO A 264 -12.72 9.68 -26.09
N THR A 265 -12.50 10.32 -24.94
CA THR A 265 -13.41 11.35 -24.42
C THR A 265 -13.36 12.63 -25.26
N THR A 266 -14.30 13.55 -25.05
CA THR A 266 -14.22 14.90 -25.64
C THR A 266 -12.90 15.61 -25.31
N SER A 267 -12.35 15.38 -24.11
CA SER A 267 -11.05 15.94 -23.72
C SER A 267 -9.89 15.30 -24.50
N ASP A 268 -9.99 14.04 -24.86
CA ASP A 268 -8.97 13.32 -25.64
C ASP A 268 -9.00 13.77 -27.09
N ASN A 269 -10.19 13.82 -27.69
CA ASN A 269 -10.39 14.32 -29.04
C ASN A 269 -9.89 15.76 -29.19
N THR A 270 -10.20 16.64 -28.24
CA THR A 270 -9.70 18.04 -28.25
C THR A 270 -8.18 18.12 -28.08
N ALA A 271 -7.60 17.13 -27.39
CA ALA A 271 -6.16 17.02 -27.20
C ALA A 271 -5.44 16.28 -28.34
N GLY A 272 -6.15 15.91 -29.42
CA GLY A 272 -5.61 15.14 -30.54
C GLY A 272 -5.30 13.68 -30.20
N ARG A 273 -5.68 13.19 -29.00
CA ARG A 273 -5.43 11.80 -28.58
C ARG A 273 -6.44 10.87 -29.25
N VAL A 274 -5.97 10.13 -30.23
CA VAL A 274 -6.76 9.20 -31.05
C VAL A 274 -6.26 7.76 -30.89
N PRO A 275 -7.12 6.73 -31.10
CA PRO A 275 -6.73 5.33 -30.93
C PRO A 275 -5.58 4.94 -31.86
N GLY A 276 -4.57 4.25 -31.34
CA GLY A 276 -3.40 3.80 -32.07
C GLY A 276 -2.14 3.74 -31.21
N TYR A 277 -1.04 3.27 -31.78
CA TYR A 277 0.22 3.09 -31.06
C TYR A 277 0.78 4.39 -30.46
N GLY A 278 0.48 5.53 -31.07
CA GLY A 278 0.89 6.84 -30.58
C GLY A 278 0.37 7.18 -29.18
N VAL A 279 -0.91 6.92 -28.90
CA VAL A 279 -1.47 7.25 -27.58
C VAL A 279 -0.92 6.32 -26.49
N ILE A 280 -0.45 5.11 -26.84
CA ILE A 280 0.27 4.21 -25.93
C ILE A 280 1.60 4.86 -25.49
N THR A 281 2.36 5.46 -26.41
CA THR A 281 3.55 6.23 -26.02
C THR A 281 3.17 7.43 -25.14
N ASN A 282 2.04 8.09 -25.43
CA ASN A 282 1.56 9.20 -24.60
C ASN A 282 1.23 8.75 -23.16
N ILE A 283 0.68 7.55 -22.98
CA ILE A 283 0.44 6.92 -21.67
C ILE A 283 1.76 6.66 -20.94
N ILE A 284 2.75 6.09 -21.62
CA ILE A 284 4.03 5.69 -21.02
C ILE A 284 4.86 6.92 -20.65
N ASN A 285 5.17 7.80 -21.62
CA ASN A 285 6.10 8.91 -21.41
C ASN A 285 5.71 10.21 -22.15
N GLY A 286 4.41 10.45 -22.33
CA GLY A 286 3.94 11.54 -23.19
C GLY A 286 4.41 12.94 -22.78
N GLY A 287 4.66 13.19 -21.50
CA GLY A 287 5.14 14.50 -21.06
C GLY A 287 6.54 14.89 -21.55
N LEU A 288 7.31 13.91 -22.03
CA LEU A 288 8.64 14.12 -22.59
C LEU A 288 8.65 13.93 -24.11
N GLU A 289 7.79 13.06 -24.65
CA GLU A 289 7.90 12.57 -26.04
C GLU A 289 6.78 13.07 -26.98
N CYS A 290 5.68 13.66 -26.47
CA CYS A 290 4.50 13.98 -27.28
C CYS A 290 4.17 15.49 -27.32
N GLY A 291 3.47 15.91 -28.38
CA GLY A 291 2.91 17.26 -28.50
C GLY A 291 3.90 18.35 -28.92
N HIS A 292 5.04 17.98 -29.50
CA HIS A 292 6.10 18.91 -29.93
C HIS A 292 6.73 18.56 -31.29
N GLY A 293 6.04 17.75 -32.10
CA GLY A 293 6.54 17.31 -33.42
C GLY A 293 7.36 16.02 -33.33
N PRO A 294 8.12 15.67 -34.40
CA PRO A 294 8.94 14.46 -34.45
C PRO A 294 9.96 14.36 -33.30
N ASP A 295 10.04 13.18 -32.70
CA ASP A 295 10.95 12.86 -31.59
C ASP A 295 11.66 11.53 -31.85
N ASP A 296 12.99 11.49 -31.65
CA ASP A 296 13.80 10.29 -31.93
C ASP A 296 13.44 9.10 -31.03
N ARG A 297 13.00 9.35 -29.78
CA ARG A 297 12.58 8.29 -28.87
C ARG A 297 11.27 7.68 -29.36
N MET A 298 10.35 8.52 -29.79
CA MET A 298 9.10 8.06 -30.39
C MET A 298 9.35 7.31 -31.71
N ALA A 299 10.23 7.81 -32.57
CA ALA A 299 10.63 7.11 -33.79
C ALA A 299 11.25 5.74 -33.49
N ASN A 300 12.01 5.61 -32.40
CA ASN A 300 12.56 4.34 -31.95
C ASN A 300 11.47 3.35 -31.49
N ARG A 301 10.48 3.82 -30.70
CA ARG A 301 9.31 3.01 -30.30
C ARG A 301 8.53 2.50 -31.52
N ILE A 302 8.34 3.35 -32.52
CA ILE A 302 7.66 2.99 -33.78
C ILE A 302 8.48 1.95 -34.55
N GLY A 303 9.81 2.11 -34.63
CA GLY A 303 10.67 1.17 -35.35
C GLY A 303 10.66 -0.25 -34.77
N PHE A 304 10.68 -0.39 -33.44
CA PHE A 304 10.45 -1.69 -32.79
C PHE A 304 9.09 -2.28 -33.15
N TYR A 305 8.03 -1.46 -33.06
CA TYR A 305 6.67 -1.91 -33.32
C TYR A 305 6.46 -2.38 -34.77
N GLN A 306 6.99 -1.63 -35.74
CA GLN A 306 6.94 -2.01 -37.15
C GLN A 306 7.67 -3.33 -37.39
N ARG A 307 8.90 -3.48 -36.87
CA ARG A 307 9.65 -4.74 -37.01
C ARG A 307 8.88 -5.93 -36.41
N TYR A 308 8.27 -5.75 -35.24
CA TYR A 308 7.56 -6.84 -34.58
C TYR A 308 6.25 -7.18 -35.30
N CYS A 309 5.54 -6.19 -35.83
CA CYS A 309 4.39 -6.42 -36.72
C CYS A 309 4.79 -7.16 -37.99
N ASP A 310 5.92 -6.82 -38.61
CA ASP A 310 6.45 -7.50 -39.79
C ASP A 310 6.76 -8.98 -39.50
N VAL A 311 7.43 -9.25 -38.37
CA VAL A 311 7.73 -10.61 -37.91
C VAL A 311 6.46 -11.42 -37.63
N LEU A 312 5.41 -10.76 -37.12
CA LEU A 312 4.10 -11.39 -36.83
C LEU A 312 3.16 -11.46 -38.04
N GLY A 313 3.53 -10.82 -39.16
CA GLY A 313 2.77 -10.78 -40.40
C GLY A 313 1.45 -10.00 -40.29
N ILE A 314 1.43 -8.89 -39.56
CA ILE A 314 0.24 -8.05 -39.33
C ILE A 314 0.47 -6.60 -39.74
N GLY A 315 -0.62 -5.86 -39.98
CA GLY A 315 -0.57 -4.43 -40.25
C GLY A 315 -0.29 -3.60 -38.99
N TYR A 316 0.37 -2.45 -39.17
CA TYR A 316 0.74 -1.56 -38.06
C TYR A 316 -0.45 -0.82 -37.44
N GLY A 317 -1.55 -0.69 -38.19
CA GLY A 317 -2.65 0.21 -37.84
C GLY A 317 -2.35 1.68 -38.15
N SER A 318 -3.21 2.57 -37.68
CA SER A 318 -3.12 4.02 -37.85
C SER A 318 -2.63 4.73 -36.59
N ASN A 319 -2.33 6.04 -36.70
CA ASN A 319 -1.98 6.91 -35.57
C ASN A 319 -0.78 6.37 -34.78
N LEU A 320 0.31 6.06 -35.50
CA LEU A 320 1.50 5.46 -34.90
C LEU A 320 2.26 6.42 -34.00
N ASP A 321 2.16 7.72 -34.24
CA ASP A 321 2.87 8.75 -33.49
C ASP A 321 1.97 9.55 -32.53
N CYS A 322 2.63 10.25 -31.61
CA CYS A 322 2.00 11.21 -30.71
C CYS A 322 2.51 12.64 -30.91
N TYR A 323 3.07 12.95 -32.09
CA TYR A 323 3.78 14.20 -32.33
C TYR A 323 2.92 15.44 -32.06
N ASP A 324 1.64 15.37 -32.43
CA ASP A 324 0.67 16.44 -32.23
C ASP A 324 -0.31 16.17 -31.07
N GLN A 325 -0.14 15.05 -30.36
CA GLN A 325 -1.02 14.71 -29.24
C GLN A 325 -0.59 15.45 -27.98
N ARG A 326 -1.51 16.18 -27.36
CA ARG A 326 -1.23 16.84 -26.08
C ARG A 326 -1.01 15.79 -24.97
N PRO A 327 0.09 15.89 -24.19
CA PRO A 327 0.41 14.91 -23.16
C PRO A 327 -0.67 14.78 -22.08
N PHE A 328 -0.94 13.56 -21.60
CA PHE A 328 -1.89 13.35 -20.47
C PHE A 328 -1.50 14.15 -19.20
N ASN A 329 -0.21 14.43 -18.99
CA ASN A 329 0.31 15.15 -17.81
C ASN A 329 0.46 16.68 -18.00
N SER A 330 0.07 17.24 -19.14
CA SER A 330 0.26 18.67 -19.47
C SER A 330 -0.75 19.63 -18.81
N GLY A 331 -1.71 19.13 -18.01
CA GLY A 331 -2.65 19.94 -17.23
C GLY A 331 -2.00 20.82 -16.16
N LEU A 332 -0.75 20.53 -15.77
CA LEU A 332 0.01 21.31 -14.80
C LEU A 332 0.69 22.56 -15.41
N HIS A 333 0.81 22.63 -16.74
CA HIS A 333 1.60 23.68 -17.41
C HIS A 333 0.84 24.99 -17.68
N LEU A 334 -0.51 24.98 -17.76
CA LEU A 334 -1.27 26.24 -17.90
C LEU A 334 -1.30 27.07 -16.60
N VAL A 335 -1.11 26.46 -15.43
CA VAL A 335 -1.04 27.18 -14.15
C VAL A 335 0.34 27.82 -13.93
N MET A 336 1.39 27.24 -14.50
CA MET A 336 2.77 27.71 -14.29
C MET A 336 3.16 28.93 -15.15
N ILE A 337 2.41 29.26 -16.20
CA ILE A 337 2.63 30.50 -16.98
C ILE A 337 2.14 31.73 -16.20
N ALA A 338 1.15 31.58 -15.31
CA ALA A 338 0.73 32.64 -14.39
C ALA A 338 1.74 32.89 -13.25
N ALA A 339 2.63 31.93 -12.95
CA ALA A 339 3.54 31.97 -11.80
C ALA A 339 4.97 32.47 -12.13
N ARG A 340 5.24 32.94 -13.35
CA ARG A 340 6.56 33.51 -13.71
C ARG A 340 6.87 34.87 -13.10
N ALA A 341 5.91 35.50 -12.40
CA ALA A 341 6.13 36.79 -11.74
C ALA A 341 6.78 36.71 -10.34
N ALA A 342 6.94 35.52 -9.73
CA ALA A 342 7.25 35.41 -8.28
C ALA A 342 8.50 34.58 -7.91
N LYS A 343 9.46 34.34 -8.82
CA LYS A 343 10.64 33.47 -8.58
C LYS A 343 11.98 34.22 -8.50
N LEU A 344 12.10 35.23 -7.63
CA LEU A 344 13.42 35.86 -7.37
C LEU A 344 13.95 35.71 -5.92
N VAL A 345 13.23 35.06 -4.99
CA VAL A 345 13.58 35.17 -3.54
C VAL A 345 14.10 33.87 -2.89
N ALA A 346 13.88 32.67 -3.44
CA ALA A 346 14.04 31.43 -2.66
C ALA A 346 15.28 30.56 -2.97
N MET A 347 16.43 31.13 -3.38
CA MET A 347 17.67 30.34 -3.60
C MET A 347 18.66 30.29 -2.41
N LYS A 348 18.33 30.85 -1.24
CA LYS A 348 19.32 31.00 -0.15
C LYS A 348 19.21 30.09 1.09
N ALA A 349 18.25 29.17 1.18
CA ALA A 349 17.94 28.49 2.46
C ALA A 349 18.26 26.98 2.54
N MET A 350 19.07 26.40 1.64
CA MET A 350 19.24 24.94 1.52
C MET A 350 20.63 24.41 1.93
N ALA A 351 21.26 25.00 2.95
CA ALA A 351 22.62 24.60 3.39
C ALA A 351 22.73 24.08 4.83
N LEU A 352 21.64 23.94 5.60
CA LEU A 352 21.71 23.63 7.04
C LEU A 352 21.04 22.30 7.49
N GLY A 353 20.33 21.57 6.62
CA GLY A 353 19.52 20.41 7.02
C GLY A 353 20.21 19.03 7.05
N VAL A 354 21.43 18.91 6.51
CA VAL A 354 22.04 17.58 6.23
C VAL A 354 22.60 16.88 7.48
N LEU A 355 22.65 17.53 8.66
CA LEU A 355 23.33 16.96 9.83
C LEU A 355 22.47 16.08 10.76
N ALA A 356 21.15 15.95 10.56
CA ALA A 356 20.26 15.34 11.55
C ALA A 356 19.89 13.86 11.31
N LEU A 357 20.24 13.26 10.17
CA LEU A 357 19.71 11.94 9.75
C LEU A 357 20.57 10.72 10.12
N ALA A 358 21.61 10.86 10.93
CA ALA A 358 22.53 9.76 11.24
C ALA A 358 22.14 8.91 12.48
N TYR A 359 20.96 9.06 13.09
CA TYR A 359 20.72 8.52 14.44
C TYR A 359 19.58 7.50 14.65
N ALA A 360 18.79 7.07 13.66
CA ALA A 360 17.52 6.37 13.95
C ALA A 360 17.32 4.97 13.34
N ALA A 361 18.38 4.17 13.16
CA ALA A 361 18.24 2.75 12.79
C ALA A 361 18.61 1.82 13.96
N ALA A 362 17.63 1.46 14.80
CA ALA A 362 17.71 0.31 15.70
C ALA A 362 16.32 -0.23 16.12
N THR A 363 16.06 -1.48 15.72
CA THR A 363 15.23 -2.53 16.36
C THR A 363 13.69 -2.42 16.40
N ALA A 364 13.01 -3.31 15.67
CA ALA A 364 11.78 -3.98 16.12
C ALA A 364 11.94 -5.49 15.86
N ARG A 365 11.79 -6.32 16.90
CA ARG A 365 11.89 -7.79 16.87
C ARG A 365 10.48 -8.37 17.02
N ALA A 366 10.11 -9.35 16.19
CA ALA A 366 8.92 -10.17 16.43
C ALA A 366 9.14 -11.04 17.69
N GLU A 367 8.15 -11.10 18.57
CA GLU A 367 8.23 -11.81 19.86
C GLU A 367 7.74 -13.27 19.70
N GLN A 368 8.55 -14.21 20.20
CA GLN A 368 8.24 -15.65 20.18
C GLN A 368 7.52 -16.04 21.48
N CYS A 369 6.53 -16.92 21.40
CA CYS A 369 5.82 -17.51 22.54
C CYS A 369 5.64 -19.03 22.35
N GLY A 370 5.13 -19.73 23.35
CA GLY A 370 4.82 -21.17 23.25
C GLY A 370 6.00 -22.10 23.58
N TRP A 371 5.88 -23.38 23.25
CA TRP A 371 6.89 -24.41 23.57
C TRP A 371 8.23 -24.14 22.86
N GLN A 372 8.19 -23.47 21.70
CA GLN A 372 9.38 -22.99 20.97
C GLN A 372 10.16 -21.93 21.75
N ALA A 373 9.50 -21.24 22.70
CA ALA A 373 10.07 -20.18 23.52
C ALA A 373 10.05 -20.54 25.03
N GLY A 374 10.20 -21.82 25.37
CA GLY A 374 10.27 -22.27 26.76
C GLY A 374 8.96 -22.09 27.55
N GLY A 375 7.82 -22.04 26.86
CA GLY A 375 6.51 -21.79 27.46
C GLY A 375 6.20 -20.30 27.68
N ALA A 376 6.99 -19.38 27.09
CA ALA A 376 6.73 -17.96 27.17
C ALA A 376 5.32 -17.63 26.66
N VAL A 377 4.63 -16.75 27.38
CA VAL A 377 3.32 -16.22 26.99
C VAL A 377 3.52 -14.90 26.27
N CYS A 378 2.74 -14.66 25.23
CA CYS A 378 2.75 -13.42 24.46
C CYS A 378 2.29 -12.23 25.33
N HIS A 379 2.83 -11.02 25.13
CA HIS A 379 2.36 -9.80 25.81
C HIS A 379 1.00 -9.32 25.23
N ASP A 380 0.32 -8.40 25.93
CA ASP A 380 -0.92 -7.74 25.49
C ASP A 380 -2.11 -8.66 25.16
N ASN A 381 -2.19 -9.82 25.82
CA ASN A 381 -3.24 -10.82 25.61
C ASN A 381 -3.29 -11.40 24.18
N LEU A 382 -2.16 -11.34 23.44
CA LEU A 382 -2.04 -11.89 22.10
C LEU A 382 -2.03 -13.42 22.12
N CYS A 383 -2.64 -14.04 21.12
CA CYS A 383 -2.66 -15.48 21.01
C CYS A 383 -1.29 -16.01 20.58
N CYS A 384 -0.86 -17.10 21.18
CA CYS A 384 0.32 -17.83 20.76
C CYS A 384 -0.06 -18.83 19.68
N SER A 385 0.32 -18.59 18.43
CA SER A 385 0.03 -19.51 17.33
C SER A 385 0.65 -20.88 17.56
N MET A 386 0.19 -21.88 16.81
CA MET A 386 0.82 -23.22 16.81
C MET A 386 2.31 -23.20 16.43
N TRP A 387 2.75 -22.11 15.80
CA TRP A 387 4.12 -21.88 15.35
C TRP A 387 4.98 -21.09 16.35
N GLY A 388 4.43 -20.70 17.49
CA GLY A 388 5.18 -20.08 18.57
C GLY A 388 5.38 -18.58 18.42
N TRP A 389 4.38 -17.88 17.88
CA TRP A 389 4.43 -16.44 17.64
C TRP A 389 3.22 -15.72 18.22
N CYS A 390 3.45 -14.51 18.74
CA CYS A 390 2.43 -13.63 19.29
C CYS A 390 1.60 -12.99 18.17
N GLY A 391 0.27 -13.11 18.18
CA GLY A 391 -0.57 -12.37 17.23
C GLY A 391 -2.07 -12.47 17.46
N LEU A 392 -2.83 -11.88 16.54
CA LEU A 392 -4.30 -11.89 16.53
C LEU A 392 -4.82 -12.49 15.22
N GLY A 393 -6.04 -13.01 15.23
CA GLY A 393 -6.68 -13.61 14.06
C GLY A 393 -6.64 -15.14 14.08
N ARG A 394 -7.23 -15.76 13.06
CA ARG A 394 -7.47 -17.22 13.04
C ARG A 394 -6.18 -18.03 13.11
N ASP A 395 -5.11 -17.54 12.48
CA ASP A 395 -3.81 -18.22 12.39
C ASP A 395 -3.05 -18.23 13.73
N TYR A 396 -3.43 -17.35 14.66
CA TYR A 396 -2.79 -17.23 15.98
C TYR A 396 -3.69 -17.76 17.09
N CYS A 397 -5.01 -17.55 16.99
CA CYS A 397 -5.97 -17.83 18.04
C CYS A 397 -6.76 -19.14 17.84
N ASN A 398 -6.65 -19.80 16.69
CA ASN A 398 -7.32 -21.08 16.40
C ASN A 398 -6.31 -22.16 15.99
N GLY A 399 -6.78 -23.36 15.65
CA GLY A 399 -6.01 -24.42 15.01
C GLY A 399 -4.58 -24.61 15.54
N GLY A 400 -4.45 -25.21 16.73
CA GLY A 400 -3.14 -25.50 17.33
C GLY A 400 -2.52 -24.36 18.15
N CYS A 401 -3.25 -23.25 18.37
CA CYS A 401 -2.84 -22.21 19.31
C CYS A 401 -2.38 -22.80 20.67
N GLN A 402 -1.28 -22.29 21.20
CA GLN A 402 -0.58 -22.89 22.34
C GLN A 402 -0.88 -22.21 23.68
N SER A 403 -1.14 -20.91 23.69
CA SER A 403 -1.50 -20.15 24.90
C SER A 403 -2.26 -18.87 24.53
N GLN A 404 -3.08 -18.36 25.46
CA GLN A 404 -3.95 -17.18 25.24
C GLN A 404 -4.98 -17.35 24.11
N CYS A 405 -5.33 -18.60 23.78
CA CYS A 405 -6.22 -19.02 22.69
C CYS A 405 -7.71 -18.75 22.92
N GLY A 406 -8.02 -17.87 23.87
CA GLY A 406 -9.39 -17.62 24.37
C GLY A 406 -9.51 -16.46 25.36
N SER A 407 -8.43 -15.70 25.61
CA SER A 407 -8.48 -14.44 26.37
C SER A 407 -9.17 -13.32 25.58
N ALA A 408 -9.38 -13.52 24.28
CA ALA A 408 -10.44 -12.85 23.56
C ALA A 408 -11.77 -13.56 23.89
N LEU A 409 -12.56 -12.96 24.80
CA LEU A 409 -13.98 -13.29 24.99
C LEU A 409 -14.75 -12.99 23.69
N PHE A 410 -14.63 -13.90 22.72
CA PHE A 410 -15.54 -14.07 21.61
C PHE A 410 -16.60 -15.08 22.06
N ARG A 411 -17.74 -14.57 22.53
CA ARG A 411 -18.97 -15.34 22.53
C ARG A 411 -19.61 -15.16 21.15
N GLY A 412 -19.23 -16.06 20.23
CA GLY A 412 -19.85 -16.22 18.91
C GLY A 412 -19.24 -15.33 17.83
N ASP A 413 -18.49 -15.96 16.92
CA ASP A 413 -18.36 -15.51 15.54
C ASP A 413 -19.76 -15.46 14.95
N ASP A 414 -20.24 -14.26 14.59
CA ASP A 414 -20.87 -14.08 13.29
C ASP A 414 -21.20 -12.61 13.02
N VAL A 415 -21.06 -12.21 11.76
CA VAL A 415 -22.23 -11.58 11.15
C VAL A 415 -23.30 -12.63 11.20
N VAL A 416 -24.33 -12.37 12.01
CA VAL A 416 -25.41 -13.30 12.34
C VAL A 416 -25.71 -14.31 11.22
N VAL A 417 -25.49 -15.60 11.49
CA VAL A 417 -26.40 -16.65 11.04
C VAL A 417 -26.61 -17.68 12.16
N GLN A 418 -27.74 -17.58 12.87
CA GLN A 418 -28.52 -18.80 13.07
C GLN A 418 -29.64 -18.84 12.03
N GLN A 419 -29.52 -19.85 11.18
CA GLN A 419 -30.46 -20.36 10.17
C GLN A 419 -30.86 -19.41 9.04
N GLY A 420 -30.37 -19.73 7.83
CA GLY A 420 -30.80 -19.14 6.55
C GLY A 420 -29.90 -18.00 6.09
N GLY A 421 -29.28 -18.13 4.92
CA GLY A 421 -28.19 -17.26 4.45
C GLY A 421 -28.41 -15.74 4.49
N GLY A 422 -27.34 -14.98 4.80
CA GLY A 422 -27.31 -13.50 4.77
C GLY A 422 -25.88 -12.92 4.95
N ARG A 423 -25.61 -11.74 4.36
CA ARG A 423 -24.28 -11.10 4.14
C ARG A 423 -23.70 -10.32 5.34
N VAL A 424 -22.37 -10.16 5.36
CA VAL A 424 -21.57 -9.32 6.30
C VAL A 424 -22.02 -7.83 6.29
N GLY A 425 -22.44 -7.26 7.43
CA GLY A 425 -22.94 -5.87 7.53
C GLY A 425 -22.16 -4.96 8.53
N GLY A 426 -22.27 -3.64 8.37
CA GLY A 426 -21.71 -2.61 9.27
C GLY A 426 -20.45 -1.90 8.75
N VAL A 427 -19.81 -1.04 9.56
CA VAL A 427 -18.61 -0.28 9.14
C VAL A 427 -17.46 -1.17 8.67
N ALA A 428 -17.36 -2.39 9.22
CA ALA A 428 -16.33 -3.37 8.85
C ALA A 428 -16.47 -3.87 7.40
N SER A 429 -17.66 -3.79 6.79
CA SER A 429 -17.84 -4.07 5.36
C SER A 429 -17.35 -2.94 4.44
N VAL A 430 -17.07 -1.76 5.01
CA VAL A 430 -16.66 -0.54 4.28
C VAL A 430 -15.17 -0.27 4.47
N VAL A 431 -14.67 -0.36 5.70
CA VAL A 431 -13.28 -0.10 6.07
C VAL A 431 -12.73 -1.26 6.87
N THR A 432 -11.75 -1.97 6.30
CA THR A 432 -10.97 -3.02 6.99
C THR A 432 -9.91 -2.41 7.91
N GLY A 433 -9.30 -3.22 8.79
CA GLY A 433 -8.16 -2.78 9.61
C GLY A 433 -7.03 -2.16 8.79
N ASP A 434 -6.60 -2.84 7.72
CA ASP A 434 -5.56 -2.31 6.81
C ASP A 434 -5.95 -0.99 6.14
N LEU A 435 -7.24 -0.77 5.85
CA LEU A 435 -7.71 0.51 5.30
C LEU A 435 -7.69 1.59 6.38
N PHE A 436 -8.17 1.28 7.58
CA PHE A 436 -8.12 2.19 8.73
C PHE A 436 -6.67 2.63 9.04
N ASP A 437 -5.73 1.69 9.01
CA ASP A 437 -4.30 1.97 9.24
C ASP A 437 -3.69 2.81 8.13
N ARG A 438 -4.04 2.56 6.86
CA ARG A 438 -3.63 3.42 5.74
C ARG A 438 -4.25 4.81 5.79
N MET A 439 -5.46 4.94 6.30
CA MET A 439 -6.10 6.23 6.53
C MET A 439 -5.41 7.01 7.66
N LEU A 440 -4.91 6.33 8.69
CA LEU A 440 -4.28 6.95 9.86
C LEU A 440 -2.82 6.47 10.09
N PRO A 441 -1.89 6.71 9.14
CA PRO A 441 -0.58 6.06 9.13
C PRO A 441 0.38 6.55 10.22
N HIS A 442 0.27 7.81 10.64
CA HIS A 442 1.20 8.44 11.60
C HIS A 442 0.62 8.61 13.00
N ARG A 443 -0.57 8.06 13.28
CA ARG A 443 -1.22 8.24 14.60
C ARG A 443 -0.42 7.61 15.74
N ASP A 444 0.37 6.59 15.41
CA ASP A 444 1.19 5.80 16.34
C ASP A 444 2.68 6.17 16.31
N ASP A 445 3.04 7.24 15.58
CA ASP A 445 4.41 7.77 15.58
C ASP A 445 4.84 8.16 17.00
N ALA A 446 6.13 8.01 17.31
CA ALA A 446 6.65 8.24 18.65
C ALA A 446 6.40 9.67 19.17
N SER A 447 6.25 10.64 18.27
CA SER A 447 5.93 12.04 18.59
C SER A 447 4.47 12.27 18.99
N CYS A 448 3.57 11.32 18.72
CA CYS A 448 2.15 11.46 18.99
C CYS A 448 1.81 11.08 20.43
N PRO A 449 1.25 12.00 21.25
CA PRO A 449 0.84 11.68 22.61
C PRO A 449 -0.25 10.62 22.70
N ALA A 450 -1.03 10.42 21.64
CA ALA A 450 -2.07 9.39 21.57
C ALA A 450 -1.61 8.06 20.96
N ARG A 451 -0.31 7.85 20.74
CA ARG A 451 0.21 6.59 20.16
C ARG A 451 -0.34 5.35 20.90
N GLY A 452 -0.81 4.38 20.14
CA GLY A 452 -1.41 3.13 20.63
C GLY A 452 -2.84 3.26 21.17
N PHE A 453 -3.40 4.48 21.26
CA PHE A 453 -4.75 4.69 21.83
C PHE A 453 -5.84 4.35 20.81
N TYR A 454 -5.76 4.92 19.59
CA TYR A 454 -6.81 4.80 18.59
C TYR A 454 -6.64 3.53 17.75
N THR A 455 -7.39 2.48 18.12
CA THR A 455 -7.33 1.18 17.44
C THR A 455 -8.54 0.94 16.53
N TYR A 456 -8.34 0.15 15.47
CA TYR A 456 -9.43 -0.28 14.60
C TYR A 456 -10.53 -1.03 15.36
N ARG A 457 -10.14 -1.87 16.33
CA ARG A 457 -11.09 -2.60 17.18
C ARG A 457 -12.00 -1.64 17.95
N ALA A 458 -11.44 -0.60 18.55
CA ALA A 458 -12.22 0.40 19.27
C ALA A 458 -13.17 1.17 18.33
N PHE A 459 -12.72 1.49 17.12
CA PHE A 459 -13.56 2.13 16.10
C PHE A 459 -14.76 1.26 15.69
N VAL A 460 -14.53 -0.02 15.37
CA VAL A 460 -15.61 -0.96 15.00
C VAL A 460 -16.57 -1.20 16.17
N ALA A 461 -16.04 -1.39 17.39
CA ALA A 461 -16.85 -1.59 18.59
C ALA A 461 -17.73 -0.36 18.91
N ALA A 462 -17.21 0.84 18.68
CA ALA A 462 -17.97 2.06 18.83
C ALA A 462 -19.05 2.21 17.74
N ALA A 463 -18.70 1.93 16.48
CA ALA A 463 -19.64 1.98 15.35
C ALA A 463 -20.82 1.01 15.50
N ALA A 464 -20.63 -0.14 16.16
CA ALA A 464 -21.71 -1.08 16.45
C ALA A 464 -22.84 -0.47 17.31
N ALA A 465 -22.56 0.58 18.09
CA ALA A 465 -23.59 1.31 18.84
C ALA A 465 -24.41 2.29 17.95
N PHE A 466 -23.99 2.52 16.71
CA PHE A 466 -24.61 3.43 15.75
C PHE A 466 -24.87 2.72 14.41
N PRO A 467 -25.83 1.78 14.36
CA PRO A 467 -25.96 0.84 13.24
C PRO A 467 -26.27 1.47 11.87
N ALA A 468 -26.70 2.74 11.83
CA ALA A 468 -26.89 3.49 10.59
C ALA A 468 -25.57 4.02 10.00
N PHE A 469 -24.55 4.26 10.84
CA PHE A 469 -23.25 4.76 10.39
C PHE A 469 -22.58 3.76 9.46
N ALA A 470 -22.19 4.21 8.27
CA ALA A 470 -21.59 3.38 7.22
C ALA A 470 -22.50 2.22 6.74
N ALA A 471 -23.80 2.30 6.99
CA ALA A 471 -24.81 1.32 6.56
C ALA A 471 -25.94 1.94 5.73
N THR A 472 -26.03 3.26 5.67
CA THR A 472 -27.04 4.01 4.91
C THR A 472 -26.56 4.31 3.49
N GLY A 473 -27.45 4.16 2.50
CA GLY A 473 -27.15 4.42 1.09
C GLY A 473 -26.39 3.29 0.39
N ASP A 474 -25.92 3.58 -0.83
CA ASP A 474 -25.09 2.68 -1.62
C ASP A 474 -23.65 2.57 -1.08
N ASN A 475 -22.83 1.71 -1.68
CA ASN A 475 -21.46 1.48 -1.21
C ASN A 475 -20.60 2.75 -1.24
N ASP A 476 -20.81 3.61 -2.24
CA ASP A 476 -20.05 4.85 -2.39
C ASP A 476 -20.47 5.87 -1.33
N THR A 477 -21.76 5.96 -1.02
CA THR A 477 -22.29 6.78 0.07
C THR A 477 -21.71 6.35 1.41
N ARG A 478 -21.68 5.05 1.69
CA ARG A 478 -21.12 4.51 2.93
C ARG A 478 -19.63 4.80 3.06
N LYS A 479 -18.85 4.60 1.99
CA LYS A 479 -17.42 4.95 1.94
C LYS A 479 -17.21 6.44 2.17
N ARG A 480 -18.00 7.28 1.50
CA ARG A 480 -17.91 8.73 1.59
C ARG A 480 -18.25 9.24 2.98
N GLU A 481 -19.24 8.64 3.64
CA GLU A 481 -19.56 8.93 5.03
C GLU A 481 -18.38 8.61 5.96
N VAL A 482 -17.77 7.42 5.84
CA VAL A 482 -16.61 7.06 6.66
C VAL A 482 -15.41 7.98 6.40
N ALA A 483 -15.15 8.31 5.13
CA ALA A 483 -14.11 9.29 4.78
C ALA A 483 -14.38 10.66 5.40
N ALA A 484 -15.63 11.13 5.35
CA ALA A 484 -16.02 12.42 5.91
C ALA A 484 -15.86 12.44 7.44
N PHE A 485 -16.35 11.40 8.13
CA PHE A 485 -16.22 11.26 9.57
C PHE A 485 -14.75 11.26 10.00
N LEU A 486 -13.94 10.36 9.42
CA LEU A 486 -12.52 10.26 9.77
C LEU A 486 -11.76 11.54 9.43
N ALA A 487 -12.13 12.26 8.36
CA ALA A 487 -11.44 13.49 8.00
C ALA A 487 -11.70 14.62 9.00
N GLN A 488 -12.93 14.76 9.49
CA GLN A 488 -13.26 15.75 10.50
C GLN A 488 -12.53 15.49 11.82
N THR A 489 -12.52 14.23 12.25
CA THR A 489 -11.83 13.84 13.49
C THR A 489 -10.31 13.90 13.36
N SER A 490 -9.76 13.52 12.21
CA SER A 490 -8.33 13.65 11.92
C SER A 490 -7.87 15.09 11.94
N HIS A 491 -8.64 16.02 11.38
CA HIS A 491 -8.34 17.44 11.48
C HIS A 491 -8.30 17.90 12.94
N ALA A 492 -9.31 17.53 13.73
CA ALA A 492 -9.43 17.93 15.13
C ALA A 492 -8.28 17.39 16.02
N THR A 493 -7.65 16.28 15.61
CA THR A 493 -6.61 15.59 16.39
C THR A 493 -5.24 15.59 15.71
N SER A 494 -5.06 16.37 14.64
CA SER A 494 -3.86 16.25 13.80
C SER A 494 -2.57 16.63 14.53
N GLY A 495 -1.49 15.88 14.30
CA GLY A 495 -0.12 16.21 14.70
C GLY A 495 0.66 17.01 13.66
N GLY A 496 0.10 17.19 12.47
CA GLY A 496 0.85 17.72 11.32
C GLY A 496 0.00 17.80 10.04
N PRO A 497 0.62 17.57 8.87
CA PRO A 497 -0.08 17.51 7.58
C PRO A 497 -1.13 16.39 7.50
N TYR A 498 -1.82 16.28 6.37
CA TYR A 498 -3.07 15.52 6.21
C TYR A 498 -2.95 13.97 6.26
N SER A 499 -1.82 13.46 6.72
CA SER A 499 -1.58 12.05 7.07
C SER A 499 -1.39 11.84 8.59
N CYS A 500 -1.34 12.92 9.37
CA CYS A 500 -1.03 12.92 10.81
C CYS A 500 -2.27 13.08 11.70
N GLY A 501 -3.45 12.67 11.23
CA GLY A 501 -4.67 12.65 12.05
C GLY A 501 -4.51 11.72 13.27
N TYR A 502 -5.35 11.92 14.29
CA TYR A 502 -5.39 11.07 15.49
C TYR A 502 -4.11 11.05 16.34
N CYS A 503 -3.28 12.10 16.24
CA CYS A 503 -2.05 12.23 17.01
C CYS A 503 -2.29 12.66 18.48
N TYR A 504 -3.39 13.38 18.72
CA TYR A 504 -3.82 13.86 20.04
C TYR A 504 -5.16 13.27 20.45
N LYS A 505 -5.33 13.06 21.76
CA LYS A 505 -6.59 12.61 22.37
C LYS A 505 -7.19 13.60 23.36
N GLU A 506 -6.46 14.65 23.71
CA GLU A 506 -6.90 15.74 24.57
C GLU A 506 -6.00 16.96 24.37
N VAL A 507 -6.52 18.15 24.68
CA VAL A 507 -5.75 19.40 24.64
C VAL A 507 -4.79 19.48 25.82
N LYS A 508 -3.53 19.83 25.55
CA LYS A 508 -2.51 20.06 26.60
C LYS A 508 -2.70 21.44 27.23
N GLY A 509 -2.64 21.51 28.56
CA GLY A 509 -2.53 22.77 29.29
C GLY A 509 -3.81 23.61 29.35
N ALA A 510 -4.98 22.97 29.37
CA ALA A 510 -6.25 23.66 29.61
C ALA A 510 -6.18 24.50 30.90
N THR A 511 -6.44 25.80 30.78
CA THR A 511 -6.42 26.77 31.90
C THR A 511 -7.80 27.02 32.50
N SER A 512 -8.85 26.41 31.93
CA SER A 512 -10.23 26.46 32.37
C SER A 512 -10.76 25.04 32.52
N ASP A 513 -11.73 24.84 33.41
CA ASP A 513 -12.39 23.56 33.61
C ASP A 513 -13.50 23.32 32.57
N PHE A 514 -13.78 24.27 31.67
CA PHE A 514 -14.85 24.20 30.66
C PHE A 514 -16.21 23.81 31.28
N CYS A 515 -16.45 24.26 32.50
CA CYS A 515 -17.68 24.04 33.22
C CYS A 515 -18.62 25.24 33.05
N VAL A 516 -19.82 25.00 32.53
CA VAL A 516 -20.94 25.95 32.52
C VAL A 516 -22.06 25.36 33.36
N PRO A 517 -22.20 25.77 34.63
CA PRO A 517 -23.20 25.20 35.54
C PRO A 517 -24.60 25.25 34.93
N ASN A 518 -25.28 24.11 34.90
CA ASN A 518 -26.69 24.03 34.55
C ASN A 518 -27.37 22.89 35.31
N ALA A 519 -28.70 22.96 35.46
CA ALA A 519 -29.45 22.04 36.31
C ALA A 519 -29.44 20.59 35.81
N ARG A 520 -29.33 20.37 34.49
CA ARG A 520 -29.37 19.03 33.89
C ARG A 520 -28.01 18.33 33.93
N TRP A 521 -26.94 19.09 33.73
CA TRP A 521 -25.55 18.63 33.63
C TRP A 521 -24.68 19.41 34.61
N PRO A 522 -24.85 19.21 35.93
CA PRO A 522 -24.04 19.90 36.93
C PRO A 522 -22.56 19.53 36.78
N CYS A 523 -21.67 20.48 37.07
CA CYS A 523 -20.24 20.19 37.03
C CYS A 523 -19.84 19.33 38.23
N ALA A 524 -19.23 18.18 37.96
CA ALA A 524 -18.74 17.30 39.00
C ALA A 524 -17.52 17.94 39.70
N PRO A 525 -17.43 17.87 41.05
CA PRO A 525 -16.31 18.43 41.78
C PRO A 525 -14.95 17.89 41.30
N GLY A 526 -13.99 18.79 41.05
CA GLY A 526 -12.64 18.43 40.63
C GLY A 526 -12.51 17.89 39.21
N LYS A 527 -13.56 18.00 38.38
CA LYS A 527 -13.56 17.54 36.99
C LYS A 527 -13.45 18.70 36.01
N ALA A 528 -12.72 18.47 34.93
CA ALA A 528 -12.56 19.39 33.81
C ALA A 528 -13.08 18.76 32.51
N TYR A 529 -13.82 19.57 31.75
CA TYR A 529 -14.52 19.18 30.53
C TYR A 529 -13.86 19.80 29.28
N HIS A 530 -12.54 19.94 29.31
CA HIS A 530 -11.77 20.37 28.14
C HIS A 530 -11.90 19.35 27.00
N ALA A 531 -11.45 19.76 25.82
CA ALA A 531 -11.61 18.99 24.60
C ALA A 531 -10.89 17.64 24.64
N ARG A 532 -11.63 16.55 24.39
CA ARG A 532 -11.09 15.17 24.32
C ARG A 532 -11.66 14.38 23.15
N GLY A 533 -10.96 13.30 22.80
CA GLY A 533 -11.38 12.33 21.81
C GLY A 533 -11.27 12.82 20.35
N PRO A 534 -11.70 11.99 19.39
CA PRO A 534 -11.54 12.26 17.96
C PRO A 534 -12.22 13.54 17.49
N MET A 535 -13.37 13.89 18.04
CA MET A 535 -14.13 15.10 17.67
C MET A 535 -13.89 16.27 18.63
N GLN A 536 -12.96 16.12 19.60
CA GLN A 536 -12.61 17.17 20.56
C GLN A 536 -13.86 17.72 21.30
N ILE A 537 -14.63 16.82 21.94
CA ILE A 537 -15.83 17.18 22.71
C ILE A 537 -15.43 17.98 23.96
N ALA A 538 -16.07 19.13 24.17
CA ALA A 538 -15.79 20.06 25.26
C ALA A 538 -17.10 20.51 25.93
N TYR A 539 -16.99 21.01 27.17
CA TYR A 539 -18.07 21.46 28.05
C TYR A 539 -18.93 20.37 28.72
N ASN A 540 -19.23 20.58 30.00
CA ASN A 540 -20.00 19.66 30.86
C ASN A 540 -21.35 19.22 30.26
N TYR A 541 -22.07 20.12 29.59
CA TYR A 541 -23.36 19.77 28.99
C TYR A 541 -23.22 18.82 27.79
N ASN A 542 -22.14 18.91 27.01
CA ASN A 542 -21.87 17.97 25.92
C ASN A 542 -21.40 16.62 26.46
N TYR A 543 -20.54 16.61 27.49
CA TYR A 543 -20.15 15.37 28.17
C TYR A 543 -21.36 14.66 28.78
N GLY A 544 -22.25 15.40 29.47
CA GLY A 544 -23.47 14.85 30.02
C GLY A 544 -24.40 14.25 28.96
N ALA A 545 -24.69 15.01 27.90
CA ALA A 545 -25.55 14.54 26.81
C ALA A 545 -24.96 13.34 26.05
N ALA A 546 -23.66 13.36 25.75
CA ALA A 546 -22.98 12.23 25.12
C ALA A 546 -22.99 11.00 26.03
N GLY A 547 -22.72 11.19 27.32
CA GLY A 547 -22.70 10.12 28.31
C GLY A 547 -24.05 9.43 28.46
N GLU A 548 -25.13 10.20 28.55
CA GLU A 548 -26.50 9.70 28.54
C GLU A 548 -26.80 8.87 27.27
N ALA A 549 -26.40 9.37 26.10
CA ALA A 549 -26.66 8.70 24.83
C ALA A 549 -25.88 7.38 24.64
N ILE A 550 -24.64 7.30 25.13
CA ILE A 550 -23.77 6.13 24.94
C ILE A 550 -23.74 5.18 26.13
N GLY A 551 -24.48 5.49 27.20
CA GLY A 551 -24.55 4.72 28.43
C GLY A 551 -23.28 4.76 29.27
N ALA A 552 -22.58 5.91 29.31
CA ALA A 552 -21.37 6.12 30.10
C ALA A 552 -21.48 7.35 31.00
N ASP A 553 -21.05 7.28 32.26
CA ASP A 553 -21.01 8.44 33.15
C ASP A 553 -19.81 9.35 32.83
N LEU A 554 -19.98 10.15 31.78
CA LEU A 554 -18.98 11.12 31.32
C LEU A 554 -19.02 12.44 32.11
N LEU A 555 -20.08 12.68 32.88
CA LEU A 555 -20.17 13.88 33.72
C LEU A 555 -19.33 13.71 34.99
N GLY A 556 -19.41 12.53 35.62
CA GLY A 556 -18.57 12.13 36.74
C GLY A 556 -17.19 11.63 36.33
N ASN A 557 -17.02 11.07 35.13
CA ASN A 557 -15.75 10.50 34.66
C ASN A 557 -15.36 10.97 33.24
N PRO A 558 -15.19 12.30 33.02
CA PRO A 558 -14.89 12.85 31.70
C PRO A 558 -13.56 12.35 31.09
N GLU A 559 -12.61 11.93 31.92
CA GLU A 559 -11.35 11.32 31.50
C GLU A 559 -11.51 10.03 30.69
N LEU A 560 -12.67 9.34 30.79
CA LEU A 560 -12.96 8.15 29.98
C LEU A 560 -12.82 8.41 28.48
N VAL A 561 -13.08 9.64 28.02
CA VAL A 561 -12.93 10.03 26.61
C VAL A 561 -11.46 10.04 26.14
N ALA A 562 -10.49 10.08 27.06
CA ALA A 562 -9.06 10.01 26.77
C ALA A 562 -8.36 8.75 27.33
N THR A 563 -9.07 7.88 28.05
CA THR A 563 -8.54 6.63 28.62
C THR A 563 -9.20 5.37 28.06
N ASP A 564 -10.42 5.44 27.54
CA ASP A 564 -11.08 4.36 26.82
C ASP A 564 -11.29 4.73 25.34
N PRO A 565 -10.62 4.06 24.39
CA PRO A 565 -10.71 4.41 22.99
C PRO A 565 -12.08 4.10 22.37
N THR A 566 -12.83 3.13 22.91
CA THR A 566 -14.19 2.83 22.45
C THR A 566 -15.14 3.95 22.86
N VAL A 567 -15.04 4.43 24.11
CA VAL A 567 -15.78 5.60 24.57
C VAL A 567 -15.41 6.84 23.74
N ALA A 568 -14.13 7.04 23.45
CA ALA A 568 -13.66 8.14 22.62
C ALA A 568 -14.28 8.13 21.20
N PHE A 569 -14.34 6.97 20.53
CA PHE A 569 -15.02 6.87 19.24
C PHE A 569 -16.54 7.02 19.36
N LYS A 570 -17.16 6.50 20.43
CA LYS A 570 -18.61 6.62 20.65
C LYS A 570 -19.05 8.08 20.82
N THR A 571 -18.28 8.92 21.52
CA THR A 571 -18.61 10.34 21.65
C THR A 571 -18.50 11.08 20.31
N ALA A 572 -17.50 10.74 19.48
CA ALA A 572 -17.36 11.31 18.14
C ALA A 572 -18.50 10.86 17.19
N LEU A 573 -18.88 9.58 17.23
CA LEU A 573 -20.00 9.06 16.46
C LEU A 573 -21.33 9.64 16.92
N TRP A 574 -21.53 9.80 18.24
CA TRP A 574 -22.72 10.48 18.76
C TRP A 574 -22.85 11.89 18.17
N LEU A 575 -21.77 12.68 18.15
CA LEU A 575 -21.76 14.00 17.51
C LEU A 575 -22.05 13.96 16.01
N TRP A 576 -21.54 12.96 15.32
CA TRP A 576 -21.77 12.78 13.89
C TRP A 576 -23.23 12.46 13.56
N MET A 577 -23.85 11.61 14.38
CA MET A 577 -25.18 11.05 14.17
C MET A 577 -26.31 11.95 14.71
N THR A 578 -26.01 12.79 15.69
CA THR A 578 -27.02 13.58 16.42
C THR A 578 -27.14 14.99 15.83
N PRO A 579 -28.36 15.46 15.50
CA PRO A 579 -28.60 16.86 15.19
C PRO A 579 -28.17 17.72 16.39
N PRO A 580 -27.26 18.71 16.26
CA PRO A 580 -26.53 19.19 17.42
C PRO A 580 -27.31 20.19 18.30
N SER A 581 -28.48 20.69 17.87
CA SER A 581 -29.12 21.80 18.57
C SER A 581 -30.65 21.70 18.65
N PRO A 582 -31.24 21.78 19.86
CA PRO A 582 -32.65 22.12 20.05
C PRO A 582 -33.00 23.57 19.66
N ARG A 583 -32.00 24.46 19.54
CA ARG A 583 -32.18 25.88 19.19
C ARG A 583 -32.13 26.16 17.69
N SER A 584 -31.58 25.24 16.89
CA SER A 584 -31.63 25.27 15.43
C SER A 584 -32.32 24.01 14.92
N PRO A 585 -33.66 23.94 14.97
CA PRO A 585 -34.44 22.76 14.56
C PRO A 585 -34.20 22.35 13.09
N SER A 586 -33.69 23.27 12.28
CA SER A 586 -33.34 23.07 10.87
C SER A 586 -31.93 22.48 10.67
N GLN A 587 -31.07 22.44 11.70
CA GLN A 587 -29.71 21.92 11.58
C GLN A 587 -29.71 20.38 11.49
N PRO A 588 -29.22 19.78 10.40
CA PRO A 588 -29.14 18.33 10.27
C PRO A 588 -27.96 17.74 11.05
N SER A 589 -27.94 16.41 11.17
CA SER A 589 -26.73 15.69 11.56
C SER A 589 -25.74 15.60 10.40
N CYS A 590 -24.45 15.42 10.70
CA CYS A 590 -23.43 15.17 9.68
C CYS A 590 -23.73 13.87 8.90
N HIS A 591 -24.28 12.87 9.58
CA HIS A 591 -24.81 11.65 8.95
C HIS A 591 -25.80 11.98 7.84
N ALA A 592 -26.88 12.71 8.16
CA ALA A 592 -27.95 13.00 7.20
C ALA A 592 -27.45 13.78 5.97
N VAL A 593 -26.47 14.67 6.15
CA VAL A 593 -25.82 15.37 5.04
C VAL A 593 -24.97 14.42 4.20
N SER A 594 -24.14 13.60 4.85
CA SER A 594 -23.19 12.71 4.15
C SER A 594 -23.89 11.57 3.40
N THR A 595 -25.08 11.18 3.85
CA THR A 595 -25.89 10.13 3.24
C THR A 595 -26.93 10.65 2.25
N GLY A 596 -26.99 11.97 2.02
CA GLY A 596 -27.94 12.59 1.11
C GLY A 596 -29.39 12.60 1.61
N GLN A 597 -29.62 12.35 2.91
CA GLN A 597 -30.95 12.36 3.52
C GLN A 597 -31.43 13.77 3.89
N TRP A 598 -30.55 14.76 3.94
CA TRP A 598 -30.91 16.15 4.18
C TRP A 598 -31.15 16.91 2.88
N THR A 599 -32.26 17.63 2.82
CA THR A 599 -32.60 18.55 1.73
C THR A 599 -32.62 19.98 2.26
N PRO A 600 -31.91 20.94 1.63
CA PRO A 600 -31.89 22.33 2.06
C PRO A 600 -33.30 22.95 2.08
N THR A 601 -33.64 23.59 3.19
CA THR A 601 -34.82 24.45 3.29
C THR A 601 -34.64 25.75 2.52
N THR A 602 -35.69 26.57 2.41
CA THR A 602 -35.58 27.92 1.84
C THR A 602 -34.58 28.79 2.60
N GLU A 603 -34.55 28.67 3.93
CA GLU A 603 -33.61 29.37 4.79
C GLU A 603 -32.17 28.92 4.52
N ASP A 604 -31.94 27.61 4.37
CA ASP A 604 -30.62 27.07 4.06
C ASP A 604 -30.09 27.56 2.72
N ARG A 605 -30.94 27.60 1.69
CA ARG A 605 -30.57 28.14 0.38
C ARG A 605 -30.24 29.62 0.46
N ALA A 606 -31.01 30.40 1.22
CA ALA A 606 -30.74 31.82 1.43
C ALA A 606 -29.41 32.04 2.21
N ALA A 607 -29.09 31.11 3.11
CA ALA A 607 -27.83 31.05 3.84
C ALA A 607 -26.66 30.47 3.03
N GLY A 608 -26.85 30.12 1.75
CA GLY A 608 -25.82 29.49 0.92
C GLY A 608 -25.45 28.05 1.32
N ARG A 609 -26.17 27.45 2.27
CA ARG A 609 -25.92 26.09 2.76
C ARG A 609 -26.35 25.06 1.72
N ALA A 610 -25.39 24.26 1.25
CA ALA A 610 -25.61 23.25 0.22
C ALA A 610 -25.09 21.87 0.67
N PRO A 611 -25.70 20.74 0.23
CA PRO A 611 -25.26 19.41 0.62
C PRO A 611 -23.82 19.15 0.17
N GLY A 612 -22.99 18.64 1.07
CA GLY A 612 -21.59 18.32 0.80
C GLY A 612 -20.74 18.33 2.06
N TYR A 613 -19.46 17.96 1.92
CA TYR A 613 -18.52 17.90 3.04
C TYR A 613 -18.37 19.24 3.76
N GLY A 614 -18.46 20.36 3.03
CA GLY A 614 -18.43 21.71 3.58
C GLY A 614 -19.51 21.95 4.63
N LEU A 615 -20.72 21.44 4.41
CA LEU A 615 -21.81 21.60 5.37
C LEU A 615 -21.57 20.81 6.66
N THR A 616 -20.87 19.66 6.62
CA THR A 616 -20.45 18.96 7.85
C THR A 616 -19.47 19.81 8.68
N THR A 617 -18.61 20.59 8.02
CA THR A 617 -17.74 21.57 8.69
C THR A 617 -18.54 22.70 9.34
N ASN A 618 -19.58 23.18 8.64
CA ASN A 618 -20.49 24.20 9.15
C ASN A 618 -21.27 23.70 10.38
N ILE A 619 -21.81 22.48 10.33
CA ILE A 619 -22.53 21.84 11.45
C ILE A 619 -21.65 21.72 12.70
N LEU A 620 -20.38 21.34 12.53
CA LEU A 620 -19.48 21.09 13.67
C LEU A 620 -18.80 22.36 14.20
N THR A 621 -18.45 23.29 13.32
CA THR A 621 -17.57 24.43 13.65
C THR A 621 -17.90 25.72 12.88
N GLY A 622 -19.11 25.86 12.34
CA GLY A 622 -19.48 26.90 11.38
C GLY A 622 -19.27 28.33 11.87
N GLY A 623 -19.69 28.64 13.10
CA GLY A 623 -19.53 29.96 13.71
C GLY A 623 -18.08 30.45 13.80
N LEU A 624 -17.11 29.52 13.76
CA LEU A 624 -15.68 29.81 13.83
C LEU A 624 -14.99 29.76 12.46
N GLN A 625 -15.45 28.89 11.55
CA GLN A 625 -14.72 28.55 10.32
C GLN A 625 -15.39 29.02 9.02
N CYS A 626 -16.70 29.28 9.04
CA CYS A 626 -17.45 29.65 7.84
C CYS A 626 -17.83 31.14 7.80
N ALA A 627 -17.91 31.80 8.98
CA ALA A 627 -18.27 33.22 9.10
C ALA A 627 -17.13 34.20 8.78
N ALA A 628 -15.87 33.78 8.92
CA ALA A 628 -14.70 34.58 8.55
C ALA A 628 -14.28 34.19 7.13
N GLY A 629 -14.35 35.11 6.17
CA GLY A 629 -13.86 34.93 4.79
C GLY A 629 -12.33 34.71 4.65
N GLY A 630 -11.70 34.01 5.60
CA GLY A 630 -10.28 33.71 5.65
C GLY A 630 -10.01 32.22 5.46
N GLY A 631 -9.42 31.86 4.32
CA GLY A 631 -9.06 30.49 3.93
C GLY A 631 -7.95 29.82 4.74
N GLY A 632 -8.13 29.65 6.06
CA GLY A 632 -7.13 29.03 6.94
C GLY A 632 -7.44 27.60 7.41
N SER A 633 -8.62 27.36 8.00
CA SER A 633 -8.90 26.09 8.72
C SER A 633 -9.63 25.04 7.87
N GLY A 634 -10.51 25.46 6.96
CA GLY A 634 -11.27 24.55 6.08
C GLY A 634 -10.41 23.75 5.10
N ALA A 635 -9.31 24.33 4.61
CA ALA A 635 -8.41 23.67 3.67
C ALA A 635 -7.83 22.35 4.24
N GLY A 636 -7.56 22.32 5.54
CA GLY A 636 -7.04 21.13 6.19
C GLY A 636 -8.07 20.01 6.31
N ARG A 637 -9.33 20.34 6.63
CA ARG A 637 -10.43 19.37 6.65
C ARG A 637 -10.66 18.77 5.26
N VAL A 638 -10.67 19.63 4.23
CA VAL A 638 -10.85 19.21 2.83
C VAL A 638 -9.72 18.30 2.37
N ALA A 639 -8.48 18.60 2.77
CA ALA A 639 -7.34 17.80 2.37
C ALA A 639 -7.33 16.40 3.04
N PHE A 640 -7.69 16.28 4.32
CA PHE A 640 -7.92 14.97 4.95
C PHE A 640 -9.03 14.20 4.22
N TYR A 641 -10.14 14.88 3.89
CA TYR A 641 -11.29 14.25 3.24
C TYR A 641 -10.98 13.74 1.83
N ARG A 642 -10.29 14.54 1.01
CA ARG A 642 -9.83 14.10 -0.32
C ARG A 642 -8.94 12.87 -0.21
N ARG A 643 -7.93 12.91 0.67
CA ARG A 643 -7.04 11.76 0.92
C ARG A 643 -7.82 10.50 1.31
N TYR A 644 -8.81 10.63 2.18
CA TYR A 644 -9.59 9.49 2.66
C TYR A 644 -10.55 8.94 1.60
N CYS A 645 -11.14 9.81 0.78
CA CYS A 645 -11.89 9.39 -0.40
C CYS A 645 -11.02 8.67 -1.42
N ASP A 646 -9.78 9.14 -1.64
CA ASP A 646 -8.81 8.48 -2.52
C ASP A 646 -8.45 7.07 -2.04
N VAL A 647 -8.20 6.92 -0.74
CA VAL A 647 -7.91 5.61 -0.11
C VAL A 647 -9.09 4.64 -0.26
N LEU A 648 -10.33 5.14 -0.21
CA LEU A 648 -11.54 4.31 -0.36
C LEU A 648 -11.99 4.14 -1.81
N GLY A 649 -11.38 4.86 -2.75
CA GLY A 649 -11.72 4.86 -4.17
C GLY A 649 -13.13 5.37 -4.43
N VAL A 650 -13.51 6.51 -3.83
CA VAL A 650 -14.83 7.14 -4.01
C VAL A 650 -14.69 8.61 -4.41
N SER A 651 -15.63 9.15 -5.18
CA SER A 651 -15.64 10.58 -5.51
C SER A 651 -15.90 11.46 -4.28
N TYR A 652 -15.35 12.68 -4.30
CA TYR A 652 -15.45 13.62 -3.17
C TYR A 652 -16.85 14.21 -3.00
N GLY A 653 -17.66 14.20 -4.06
CA GLY A 653 -18.91 14.97 -4.11
C GLY A 653 -18.70 16.49 -4.25
N PRO A 654 -19.79 17.27 -4.38
CA PRO A 654 -19.73 18.72 -4.49
C PRO A 654 -19.58 19.41 -3.13
N ASN A 655 -19.43 20.74 -3.15
CA ASN A 655 -19.50 21.62 -1.96
C ASN A 655 -18.57 21.17 -0.83
N LEU A 656 -17.27 21.07 -1.13
CA LEU A 656 -16.28 20.50 -0.21
C LEU A 656 -15.93 21.40 0.96
N ASP A 657 -16.09 22.71 0.80
CA ASP A 657 -15.86 23.70 1.86
C ASP A 657 -17.15 24.48 2.16
N CYS A 658 -17.12 25.24 3.26
CA CYS A 658 -18.25 26.06 3.68
C CYS A 658 -18.09 27.54 3.29
N SER A 659 -17.24 27.86 2.33
CA SER A 659 -17.06 29.25 1.89
C SER A 659 -18.38 29.78 1.32
N GLY A 660 -18.83 30.92 1.84
CA GLY A 660 -20.12 31.51 1.46
C GLY A 660 -21.34 30.86 2.10
N GLN A 661 -21.17 29.90 3.02
CA GLN A 661 -22.25 29.37 3.84
C GLN A 661 -22.35 30.15 5.16
N ALA A 662 -23.53 30.70 5.46
CA ALA A 662 -23.78 31.27 6.78
C ALA A 662 -23.75 30.16 7.84
N PRO A 663 -23.13 30.40 9.01
CA PRO A 663 -23.08 29.43 10.09
C PRO A 663 -24.48 29.06 10.60
N PHE A 664 -24.63 27.86 11.16
CA PHE A 664 -25.74 27.60 12.09
C PHE A 664 -25.46 28.33 13.42
N ASP A 665 -26.51 28.79 14.12
CA ASP A 665 -26.39 29.63 15.32
C ASP A 665 -25.57 28.98 16.47
N GLU A 666 -24.93 29.85 17.26
CA GLU A 666 -23.67 29.75 18.04
C GLU A 666 -23.46 28.66 19.12
N ASP A 667 -23.99 27.45 19.03
CA ASP A 667 -23.57 26.38 19.95
C ASP A 667 -22.39 25.59 19.34
N ILE A 668 -21.15 26.01 19.61
CA ILE A 668 -19.92 25.33 19.18
C ILE A 668 -19.87 23.93 19.81
N VAL A 669 -20.13 22.89 19.02
CA VAL A 669 -20.19 21.51 19.52
C VAL A 669 -18.81 20.83 19.54
N SER A 670 -17.85 21.36 18.77
CA SER A 670 -16.45 20.92 18.76
C SER A 670 -15.51 22.11 18.87
N SER A 671 -14.60 22.11 19.84
CA SER A 671 -13.62 23.20 20.06
C SER A 671 -12.38 23.08 19.17
N ALA A 672 -12.43 22.34 18.06
CA ALA A 672 -11.31 22.05 17.16
C ALA A 672 -10.71 23.27 16.42
N ALA A 673 -11.02 24.50 16.86
CA ALA A 673 -10.59 25.76 16.25
C ALA A 673 -9.35 26.38 16.92
N GLY A 674 -8.82 25.81 17.99
CA GLY A 674 -7.63 26.33 18.68
C GLY A 674 -6.34 25.67 18.21
N LYS A 675 -5.79 26.10 17.08
CA LYS A 675 -4.37 25.90 16.74
C LYS A 675 -3.76 27.21 16.29
#